data_AF-A0A3S4T3N4-F1
#
_entry.id   AF-A0A3S4T3N4-F1
#
_cell.length_a   1.000
_cell.length_b   1.000
_cell.length_c   1.000
_cell.angle_alpha   90.00
_cell.angle_beta   90.00
_cell.angle_gamma   90.00
#
_symmetry.space_group_name_H-M   'P 1'
#
loop_
_entity.id
_entity.type
_entity.pdbx_description
1 polymer ?
#
loop_
_entity_poly.entity_id
_entity_poly.type
_entity_poly.pdbx_seq_one_letter_code
_entity_poly.pdbx_strand_id
1 'polypeptide(L)'
;MEYFNKILCVTSPELTSGSNPIFKEGTLNVYASTGKISRVHRFGGEGGYTLYAWNSIPQKYRKRYMERYGDPEQRMKEAMMRDRIKLDSEAREWYEAFTYEKNGKQEHLTEKLIEEYTINASVLKELLKMMAQRRAIRQSLNGSTGGAWEVIYKSSEAMREEYQHTLPQNEARLKTKFKAFKADGYRSLISGKVGNLNTIKITPEFGQLLIALKRCRVPVYTDAQIFEEGNRRAVENGWKPLKSLSGLKRWFNSAAIMPLWYDAVYGEQAARQKFGRKHRTALPTKRDALWYGDGTKLNLYYQDEEGKVRTTQVYVVIDAMSEVMLGWHISDSEDYEAQYLAYRMAIQTSRHKPYEIVHDNQGGHKKLDADGLFKKLCHVHRTTQPYNGESKTIEAVFGRFQQQVLHKDWRFTGQNITAKKMSSRPNLEFIEENKDSLYTLEELKDAYAKATKEWNEMQHPAYGKSRQEAYDNSVNEETQQVTAHDMVDMFWVTAKRMSTFTDQGISVTIKKEKRQYEVMSEPGVPDHEWRRQHTYERFVVKYDPYDFGSVRLYKKEADGSLRFERVAEPYVVIHRAIQEQTEGEAAFIRQQQAANTTDRIERTVAGREIEKAHGVMPEQHGLRSPKPKGMTAAERRQIERRTGIYSKAPEEYKIGRKTKQVSLEDWSKVETAVVDMAYVAGKS
;
A
#
# COMPACT_ATOMS: atom_id res chain seq x y z
N MET A 1 -17.13 -1.37 70.68
CA MET A 1 -18.50 -1.75 71.08
C MET A 1 -18.93 -2.93 70.26
N GLU A 2 -19.45 -3.98 70.89
CA GLU A 2 -19.99 -5.14 70.17
C GLU A 2 -21.08 -5.85 70.99
N TYR A 3 -21.92 -6.65 70.32
CA TYR A 3 -22.86 -7.55 71.00
C TYR A 3 -22.19 -8.91 71.20
N PHE A 4 -22.10 -9.35 72.45
CA PHE A 4 -21.64 -10.70 72.80
C PHE A 4 -22.73 -11.41 73.60
N ASN A 5 -23.17 -12.59 73.15
CA ASN A 5 -24.29 -13.34 73.74
C ASN A 5 -25.54 -12.49 74.01
N LYS A 6 -25.96 -11.66 73.03
CA LYS A 6 -27.12 -10.74 73.11
C LYS A 6 -26.99 -9.63 74.17
N ILE A 7 -25.79 -9.40 74.72
CA ILE A 7 -25.51 -8.32 75.67
C ILE A 7 -24.67 -7.26 74.96
N LEU A 8 -25.09 -6.00 75.02
CA LEU A 8 -24.32 -4.86 74.50
C LEU A 8 -23.07 -4.66 75.37
N CYS A 9 -21.88 -4.75 74.76
CA CYS A 9 -20.60 -4.71 75.46
C CYS A 9 -19.70 -3.57 74.97
N VAL A 10 -19.00 -2.94 75.92
CA VAL A 10 -17.85 -2.05 75.66
C VAL A 10 -16.55 -2.82 75.79
N THR A 11 -15.54 -2.43 75.01
CA THR A 11 -14.21 -3.05 75.08
C THR A 11 -13.34 -2.37 76.12
N SER A 12 -12.37 -3.10 76.69
CA SER A 12 -11.43 -2.54 77.67
C SER A 12 -10.67 -1.31 77.12
N PRO A 13 -10.15 -1.29 75.88
CA PRO A 13 -9.49 -0.11 75.33
C PRO A 13 -10.43 1.10 75.22
N GLU A 14 -11.69 0.92 74.85
CA GLU A 14 -12.65 2.03 74.77
C GLU A 14 -12.90 2.71 76.12
N LEU A 15 -12.72 1.97 77.23
CA LEU A 15 -12.85 2.52 78.57
C LEU A 15 -11.54 3.09 79.12
N THR A 16 -10.40 2.49 78.81
CA THR A 16 -9.13 2.77 79.50
C THR A 16 -8.07 3.47 78.66
N SER A 17 -8.25 3.58 77.34
CA SER A 17 -7.26 4.21 76.46
C SER A 17 -7.32 5.74 76.47
N GLY A 18 -6.18 6.37 76.15
CA GLY A 18 -6.02 7.83 76.01
C GLY A 18 -5.53 8.56 77.27
N SER A 19 -5.17 9.84 77.11
CA SER A 19 -4.61 10.69 78.18
C SER A 19 -5.62 11.07 79.28
N ASN A 20 -6.92 11.01 78.97
CA ASN A 20 -8.00 11.21 79.94
C ASN A 20 -9.04 10.07 79.80
N PRO A 21 -8.76 8.89 80.37
CA PRO A 21 -9.59 7.71 80.13
C PRO A 21 -10.92 7.79 80.90
N ILE A 22 -11.92 7.06 80.40
CA ILE A 22 -13.25 6.97 81.04
C ILE A 22 -13.09 6.24 82.38
N PHE A 23 -12.32 5.16 82.37
CA PHE A 23 -11.81 4.48 83.55
C PHE A 23 -10.28 4.50 83.58
N LYS A 24 -9.70 4.79 84.74
CA LYS A 24 -8.30 4.38 84.97
C LYS A 24 -8.26 2.85 85.04
N GLU A 25 -7.26 2.25 84.40
CA GLU A 25 -7.17 0.78 84.26
C GLU A 25 -7.24 0.05 85.62
N GLY A 26 -6.49 0.52 86.61
CA GLY A 26 -6.55 -0.03 87.98
C GLY A 26 -7.95 0.06 88.61
N THR A 27 -8.68 1.15 88.37
CA THR A 27 -10.06 1.32 88.87
C THR A 27 -11.04 0.39 88.16
N LEU A 28 -10.92 0.20 86.84
CA LEU A 28 -11.76 -0.75 86.09
C LEU A 28 -11.54 -2.18 86.58
N ASN A 29 -10.28 -2.54 86.86
CA ASN A 29 -9.93 -3.86 87.37
C ASN A 29 -10.52 -4.14 88.76
N VAL A 30 -10.47 -3.16 89.67
CA VAL A 30 -11.09 -3.26 91.00
C VAL A 30 -12.62 -3.35 90.91
N TYR A 31 -13.25 -2.53 90.06
CA TYR A 31 -14.71 -2.54 89.91
C TYR A 31 -15.21 -3.87 89.34
N ALA A 32 -14.43 -4.47 88.45
CA ALA A 32 -14.77 -5.75 87.88
C ALA A 32 -14.38 -6.95 88.77
N SER A 33 -13.35 -6.86 89.63
CA SER A 33 -13.04 -7.90 90.62
C SER A 33 -14.01 -7.90 91.81
N THR A 34 -14.55 -6.73 92.18
CA THR A 34 -15.55 -6.58 93.24
C THR A 34 -16.99 -6.81 92.75
N GLY A 35 -17.18 -7.22 91.49
CA GLY A 35 -18.49 -7.55 90.92
C GLY A 35 -19.38 -6.34 90.58
N LYS A 36 -18.87 -5.10 90.68
CA LYS A 36 -19.62 -3.87 90.36
C LYS A 36 -19.79 -3.64 88.85
N ILE A 37 -18.95 -4.24 88.02
CA ILE A 37 -19.06 -4.25 86.56
C ILE A 37 -18.93 -5.70 86.08
N SER A 38 -19.88 -6.14 85.25
CA SER A 38 -19.91 -7.50 84.74
C SER A 38 -18.95 -7.65 83.56
N ARG A 39 -17.91 -8.48 83.74
CA ARG A 39 -17.08 -8.99 82.64
C ARG A 39 -17.85 -10.04 81.87
N VAL A 40 -18.03 -9.81 80.58
CA VAL A 40 -18.84 -10.69 79.71
C VAL A 40 -17.94 -11.70 78.98
N HIS A 41 -16.76 -11.27 78.52
CA HIS A 41 -15.81 -12.14 77.84
C HIS A 41 -14.39 -11.58 77.98
N ARG A 42 -13.37 -12.45 78.01
CA ARG A 42 -11.95 -12.06 77.96
C ARG A 42 -11.28 -12.77 76.79
N PHE A 43 -10.80 -12.00 75.82
CA PHE A 43 -9.99 -12.55 74.73
C PHE A 43 -8.52 -12.64 75.20
N GLY A 44 -7.91 -13.82 75.09
CA GLY A 44 -6.50 -14.05 75.43
C GLY A 44 -5.56 -13.84 74.24
N GLY A 45 -4.30 -13.47 74.49
CA GLY A 45 -3.27 -13.20 73.47
C GLY A 45 -2.73 -11.76 73.50
N GLU A 46 -1.59 -11.51 72.85
CA GLU A 46 -1.01 -10.17 72.70
C GLU A 46 -1.97 -9.30 71.86
N GLY A 47 -2.46 -8.18 72.42
CA GLY A 47 -3.53 -7.36 71.81
C GLY A 47 -4.97 -7.78 72.15
N GLY A 48 -5.16 -8.81 72.99
CA GLY A 48 -6.48 -9.22 73.47
C GLY A 48 -7.14 -8.19 74.39
N TYR A 49 -8.46 -8.03 74.27
CA TYR A 49 -9.25 -7.11 75.10
C TYR A 49 -10.35 -7.83 75.89
N THR A 50 -10.88 -7.14 76.90
CA THR A 50 -11.98 -7.65 77.73
C THR A 50 -13.27 -6.90 77.41
N LEU A 51 -14.37 -7.63 77.36
CA LEU A 51 -15.72 -7.09 77.18
C LEU A 51 -16.42 -6.89 78.52
N TYR A 52 -17.02 -5.72 78.69
CA TYR A 52 -17.83 -5.37 79.85
C TYR A 52 -19.26 -5.04 79.42
N ALA A 53 -20.25 -5.57 80.15
CA ALA A 53 -21.65 -5.32 79.84
C ALA A 53 -21.98 -3.83 80.05
N TRP A 54 -22.49 -3.16 79.01
CA TRP A 54 -22.81 -1.73 79.03
C TRP A 54 -23.75 -1.36 80.18
N ASN A 55 -24.78 -2.18 80.40
CA ASN A 55 -25.78 -1.95 81.45
C ASN A 55 -25.20 -2.07 82.88
N SER A 56 -24.08 -2.76 83.05
CA SER A 56 -23.40 -2.91 84.34
C SER A 56 -22.47 -1.75 84.69
N ILE A 57 -22.21 -0.83 83.74
CA ILE A 57 -21.31 0.31 84.00
C ILE A 57 -22.01 1.34 84.89
N PRO A 58 -21.37 1.90 85.94
CA PRO A 58 -21.99 2.92 86.76
C PRO A 58 -22.35 4.18 85.98
N GLN A 59 -23.46 4.81 86.34
CA GLN A 59 -24.07 5.93 85.59
C GLN A 59 -23.10 7.09 85.33
N LYS A 60 -22.23 7.42 86.30
CA LYS A 60 -21.18 8.44 86.16
C LYS A 60 -20.26 8.18 84.96
N TYR A 61 -19.90 6.93 84.72
CA TYR A 61 -19.00 6.55 83.63
C TYR A 61 -19.73 6.35 82.31
N ARG A 62 -20.99 5.89 82.34
CA ARG A 62 -21.86 5.87 81.15
C ARG A 62 -22.06 7.29 80.60
N LYS A 63 -22.30 8.29 81.45
CA LYS A 63 -22.45 9.69 81.03
C LYS A 63 -21.17 10.22 80.36
N ARG A 64 -20.00 9.98 80.96
CA ARG A 64 -18.69 10.35 80.36
C ARG A 64 -18.43 9.64 79.02
N TYR A 65 -18.87 8.39 78.89
CA TYR A 65 -18.77 7.64 77.63
C TYR A 65 -19.68 8.24 76.56
N MET A 66 -20.95 8.53 76.89
CA MET A 66 -21.92 9.13 75.98
C MET A 66 -21.50 10.55 75.52
N GLU A 67 -20.94 11.37 76.42
CA GLU A 67 -20.41 12.70 76.08
C GLU A 67 -19.25 12.64 75.09
N ARG A 68 -18.43 11.58 75.13
CA ARG A 68 -17.26 11.43 74.25
C ARG A 68 -17.57 10.70 72.94
N TYR A 69 -18.42 9.67 73.00
CA TYR A 69 -18.59 8.71 71.91
C TYR A 69 -20.04 8.60 71.39
N GLY A 70 -21.00 9.32 71.97
CA GLY A 70 -22.43 9.26 71.61
C GLY A 70 -23.20 8.10 72.27
N ASP A 71 -24.52 8.03 72.01
CA ASP A 71 -25.36 6.92 72.48
C ASP A 71 -24.99 5.60 71.77
N PRO A 72 -24.55 4.56 72.52
CA PRO A 72 -24.09 3.32 71.91
C PRO A 72 -25.17 2.52 71.18
N GLU A 73 -26.44 2.64 71.56
CA GLU A 73 -27.54 1.93 70.86
C GLU A 73 -27.85 2.57 69.50
N GLN A 74 -27.81 3.90 69.41
CA GLN A 74 -27.95 4.63 68.15
C GLN A 74 -26.77 4.37 67.21
N ARG A 75 -25.52 4.41 67.71
CA ARG A 75 -24.34 4.11 66.88
C ARG A 75 -24.36 2.71 66.28
N MET A 76 -24.90 1.72 66.99
CA MET A 76 -25.01 0.36 66.47
C MET A 76 -26.13 0.24 65.40
N LYS A 77 -27.25 0.95 65.58
CA LYS A 77 -28.31 1.05 64.54
C LYS A 77 -27.81 1.74 63.28
N GLU A 78 -27.04 2.82 63.42
CA GLU A 78 -26.44 3.55 62.30
C GLU A 78 -25.33 2.74 61.61
N ALA A 79 -24.54 1.97 62.36
CA ALA A 79 -23.55 1.06 61.79
C ALA A 79 -24.20 -0.10 61.02
N MET A 80 -25.34 -0.64 61.51
CA MET A 80 -26.13 -1.64 60.79
C MET A 80 -26.83 -1.07 59.54
N MET A 81 -27.25 0.21 59.56
CA MET A 81 -27.81 0.86 58.37
C MET A 81 -26.73 1.26 57.34
N ARG A 82 -25.49 1.53 57.77
CA ARG A 82 -24.36 1.86 56.89
C ARG A 82 -23.73 0.67 56.19
N ASP A 83 -24.10 -0.58 56.51
CA ASP A 83 -23.62 -1.79 55.84
C ASP A 83 -24.39 -2.04 54.52
N ARG A 84 -24.24 -1.06 53.62
CA ARG A 84 -24.40 -1.00 52.14
C ARG A 84 -25.27 -2.05 51.44
N ILE A 85 -26.28 -1.58 50.70
CA ILE A 85 -26.80 -2.32 49.54
C ILE A 85 -25.67 -2.38 48.50
N LYS A 86 -24.99 -3.54 48.41
CA LYS A 86 -24.22 -3.87 47.21
C LYS A 86 -25.20 -3.93 46.05
N LEU A 87 -24.97 -3.13 45.00
CA LEU A 87 -25.69 -3.29 43.74
C LEU A 87 -25.62 -4.77 43.33
N ASP A 88 -26.77 -5.33 43.00
CA ASP A 88 -26.92 -6.74 42.68
C ASP A 88 -26.22 -7.04 41.35
N SER A 89 -24.99 -7.57 41.42
CA SER A 89 -24.19 -7.90 40.24
C SER A 89 -24.89 -8.94 39.36
N GLU A 90 -25.62 -9.88 39.97
CA GLU A 90 -26.45 -10.86 39.25
C GLU A 90 -27.58 -10.18 38.48
N ALA A 91 -28.19 -9.13 39.04
CA ALA A 91 -29.21 -8.36 38.33
C ALA A 91 -28.60 -7.57 37.17
N ARG A 92 -27.41 -6.98 37.36
CA ARG A 92 -26.69 -6.24 36.32
C ARG A 92 -26.37 -7.14 35.13
N GLU A 93 -25.74 -8.29 35.38
CA GLU A 93 -25.42 -9.28 34.35
C GLU A 93 -26.67 -9.77 33.61
N TRP A 94 -27.77 -10.02 34.35
CA TRP A 94 -29.03 -10.45 33.75
C TRP A 94 -29.63 -9.41 32.81
N TYR A 95 -29.66 -8.13 33.21
CA TYR A 95 -30.20 -7.05 32.37
C TYR A 95 -29.29 -6.68 31.20
N GLU A 96 -27.96 -6.84 31.32
CA GLU A 96 -27.02 -6.69 30.21
C GLU A 96 -27.21 -7.80 29.16
N ALA A 97 -27.44 -9.04 29.62
CA ALA A 97 -27.71 -10.18 28.74
C ALA A 97 -29.14 -10.22 28.18
N PHE A 98 -30.10 -9.51 28.79
CA PHE A 98 -31.49 -9.51 28.36
C PHE A 98 -31.65 -8.87 26.97
N THR A 99 -32.22 -9.64 26.05
CA THR A 99 -32.55 -9.20 24.69
C THR A 99 -34.06 -9.21 24.47
N TYR A 100 -34.53 -8.29 23.63
CA TYR A 100 -35.92 -8.23 23.20
C TYR A 100 -36.02 -7.86 21.73
N GLU A 101 -37.12 -8.27 21.10
CA GLU A 101 -37.35 -7.94 19.69
C GLU A 101 -37.84 -6.50 19.54
N LYS A 102 -37.11 -5.73 18.73
CA LYS A 102 -37.45 -4.35 18.37
C LYS A 102 -37.31 -4.18 16.86
N ASN A 103 -38.43 -3.93 16.18
CA ASN A 103 -38.47 -3.80 14.71
C ASN A 103 -37.86 -5.01 13.97
N GLY A 104 -38.12 -6.24 14.43
CA GLY A 104 -37.63 -7.47 13.79
C GLY A 104 -36.15 -7.79 14.05
N LYS A 105 -35.49 -7.10 15.00
CA LYS A 105 -34.12 -7.39 15.45
C LYS A 105 -34.08 -7.64 16.95
N GLN A 106 -33.20 -8.54 17.38
CA GLN A 106 -32.86 -8.71 18.80
C GLN A 106 -31.96 -7.55 19.24
N GLU A 107 -32.41 -6.81 20.24
CA GLU A 107 -31.72 -5.64 20.81
C GLU A 107 -31.57 -5.81 22.32
N HIS A 108 -30.49 -5.27 22.87
CA HIS A 108 -30.27 -5.21 24.32
C HIS A 108 -31.01 -4.03 24.97
N LEU A 109 -31.17 -4.06 26.29
CA LEU A 109 -31.63 -2.89 27.05
C LEU A 109 -30.61 -1.74 26.92
N THR A 110 -31.09 -0.50 27.03
CA THR A 110 -30.19 0.66 27.10
C THR A 110 -29.52 0.71 28.47
N GLU A 111 -28.32 1.28 28.55
CA GLU A 111 -27.56 1.42 29.81
C GLU A 111 -28.40 2.08 30.92
N LYS A 112 -29.18 3.11 30.58
CA LYS A 112 -30.11 3.77 31.50
C LYS A 112 -31.17 2.81 32.08
N LEU A 113 -31.74 1.93 31.24
CA LEU A 113 -32.74 0.96 31.71
C LEU A 113 -32.08 -0.16 32.53
N ILE A 114 -30.88 -0.58 32.15
CA ILE A 114 -30.09 -1.58 32.89
C ILE A 114 -29.79 -1.04 34.29
N GLU A 115 -29.30 0.19 34.40
CA GLU A 115 -29.03 0.85 35.68
C GLU A 115 -30.29 0.99 36.53
N GLU A 116 -31.39 1.52 35.95
CA GLU A 116 -32.67 1.66 36.64
C GLU A 116 -33.18 0.32 37.18
N TYR A 117 -33.17 -0.74 36.36
CA TYR A 117 -33.65 -2.06 36.77
C TYR A 117 -32.71 -2.75 37.76
N THR A 118 -31.40 -2.53 37.66
CA THR A 118 -30.40 -3.05 38.61
C THR A 118 -30.61 -2.44 40.00
N ILE A 119 -30.77 -1.11 40.07
CA ILE A 119 -31.04 -0.40 41.33
C ILE A 119 -32.36 -0.89 41.93
N ASN A 120 -33.43 -0.95 41.14
CA ASN A 120 -34.74 -1.42 41.59
C ASN A 120 -34.69 -2.88 42.09
N ALA A 121 -33.95 -3.77 41.41
CA ALA A 121 -33.76 -5.16 41.82
C ALA A 121 -32.97 -5.25 43.13
N SER A 122 -31.92 -4.44 43.28
CA SER A 122 -31.08 -4.39 44.48
C SER A 122 -31.89 -3.97 45.71
N VAL A 123 -32.71 -2.92 45.56
CA VAL A 123 -33.62 -2.45 46.60
C VAL A 123 -34.66 -3.52 46.94
N LEU A 124 -35.30 -4.16 45.95
CA LEU A 124 -36.28 -5.21 46.22
C LEU A 124 -35.67 -6.46 46.88
N LYS A 125 -34.45 -6.86 46.51
CA LYS A 125 -33.71 -7.97 47.14
C LYS A 125 -33.40 -7.65 48.60
N GLU A 126 -33.03 -6.40 48.91
CA GLU A 126 -32.80 -5.98 50.29
C GLU A 126 -34.10 -5.94 51.10
N LEU A 127 -35.18 -5.38 50.56
CA LEU A 127 -36.49 -5.39 51.21
C LEU A 127 -37.00 -6.83 51.46
N LEU A 128 -36.70 -7.78 50.57
CA LEU A 128 -36.99 -9.22 50.76
C LEU A 128 -36.20 -9.81 51.92
N LYS A 129 -34.89 -9.51 52.03
CA LYS A 129 -34.05 -9.94 53.17
C LYS A 129 -34.57 -9.36 54.48
N MET A 130 -34.87 -8.07 54.52
CA MET A 130 -35.44 -7.41 55.70
C MET A 130 -36.76 -8.06 56.12
N MET A 131 -37.63 -8.41 55.17
CA MET A 131 -38.89 -9.09 55.45
C MET A 131 -38.66 -10.50 56.01
N ALA A 132 -37.69 -11.25 55.46
CA ALA A 132 -37.35 -12.59 55.91
C ALA A 132 -36.73 -12.60 57.33
N GLN A 133 -35.76 -11.71 57.59
CA GLN A 133 -35.13 -11.56 58.91
C GLN A 133 -36.16 -11.18 59.97
N ARG A 134 -37.05 -10.23 59.68
CA ARG A 134 -38.13 -9.84 60.61
C ARG A 134 -39.09 -10.98 60.89
N ARG A 135 -39.42 -11.79 59.88
CA ARG A 135 -40.27 -12.97 60.05
C ARG A 135 -39.60 -14.01 60.95
N ALA A 136 -38.30 -14.27 60.75
CA ALA A 136 -37.53 -15.21 61.57
C ALA A 136 -37.42 -14.74 63.03
N ILE A 137 -37.10 -13.46 63.27
CA ILE A 137 -37.03 -12.89 64.62
C ILE A 137 -38.39 -12.97 65.32
N ARG A 138 -39.48 -12.61 64.65
CA ARG A 138 -40.83 -12.66 65.26
C ARG A 138 -41.32 -14.07 65.54
N GLN A 139 -40.98 -15.05 64.69
CA GLN A 139 -41.23 -16.47 64.95
C GLN A 139 -40.45 -16.97 66.17
N SER A 140 -39.21 -16.50 66.37
CA SER A 140 -38.42 -16.86 67.56
C SER A 140 -38.91 -16.22 68.87
N LEU A 141 -39.80 -15.22 68.80
CA LEU A 141 -40.29 -14.43 69.94
C LEU A 141 -41.81 -14.59 70.20
N ASN A 142 -42.51 -15.52 69.52
CA ASN A 142 -43.97 -15.70 69.59
C ASN A 142 -44.80 -14.40 69.40
N GLY A 143 -44.30 -13.45 68.59
CA GLY A 143 -44.94 -12.15 68.38
C GLY A 143 -45.87 -12.10 67.16
N SER A 144 -46.89 -11.23 67.20
CA SER A 144 -47.82 -10.99 66.08
C SER A 144 -47.13 -10.44 64.82
N THR A 145 -47.58 -10.87 63.64
CA THR A 145 -47.11 -10.43 62.31
C THR A 145 -47.66 -9.06 61.85
N GLY A 146 -48.51 -8.41 62.65
CA GLY A 146 -49.07 -7.08 62.34
C GLY A 146 -47.98 -6.00 62.17
N GLY A 147 -48.15 -5.11 61.19
CA GLY A 147 -47.29 -3.93 60.96
C GLY A 147 -45.93 -4.19 60.27
N ALA A 148 -45.62 -5.43 59.86
CA ALA A 148 -44.35 -5.73 59.20
C ALA A 148 -44.18 -5.02 57.84
N TRP A 149 -45.28 -4.86 57.09
CA TRP A 149 -45.27 -4.26 55.76
C TRP A 149 -45.10 -2.74 55.79
N GLU A 150 -45.68 -2.06 56.78
CA GLU A 150 -45.54 -0.60 56.96
C GLU A 150 -44.06 -0.21 57.14
N VAL A 151 -43.31 -1.04 57.86
CA VAL A 151 -41.87 -0.81 58.05
C VAL A 151 -41.08 -1.08 56.76
N ILE A 152 -41.44 -2.10 55.98
CA ILE A 152 -40.83 -2.36 54.67
C ILE A 152 -41.10 -1.21 53.70
N TYR A 153 -42.31 -0.65 53.72
CA TYR A 153 -42.67 0.52 52.93
C TYR A 153 -41.85 1.75 53.34
N LYS A 154 -41.77 2.05 54.64
CA LYS A 154 -40.92 3.15 55.17
C LYS A 154 -39.44 2.96 54.80
N SER A 155 -38.93 1.73 54.85
CA SER A 155 -37.57 1.41 54.41
C SER A 155 -37.37 1.61 52.91
N SER A 156 -38.36 1.27 52.08
CA SER A 156 -38.29 1.56 50.63
C SER A 156 -38.26 3.06 50.37
N GLU A 157 -39.05 3.86 51.07
CA GLU A 157 -39.03 5.33 50.86
C GLU A 157 -37.72 5.96 51.35
N ALA A 158 -37.14 5.48 52.46
CA ALA A 158 -35.82 5.91 52.90
C ALA A 158 -34.72 5.58 51.87
N MET A 159 -34.77 4.40 51.26
CA MET A 159 -33.82 3.99 50.20
C MET A 159 -34.00 4.79 48.89
N ARG A 160 -35.13 5.48 48.70
CA ARG A 160 -35.38 6.30 47.51
C ARG A 160 -34.50 7.55 47.48
N GLU A 161 -34.25 8.17 48.63
CA GLU A 161 -33.38 9.35 48.74
C GLU A 161 -31.92 8.98 48.48
N GLU A 162 -31.48 7.80 48.91
CA GLU A 162 -30.10 7.33 48.81
C GLU A 162 -29.76 6.74 47.43
N TYR A 163 -30.64 5.90 46.88
CA TYR A 163 -30.38 5.15 45.64
C TYR A 163 -31.16 5.65 44.43
N GLN A 164 -32.04 6.65 44.60
CA GLN A 164 -32.84 7.26 43.52
C GLN A 164 -33.65 6.25 42.68
N HIS A 165 -34.12 5.16 43.32
CA HIS A 165 -34.81 4.09 42.64
C HIS A 165 -36.23 4.50 42.16
N THR A 166 -36.74 3.84 41.11
CA THR A 166 -38.02 4.18 40.46
C THR A 166 -39.19 3.28 40.86
N LEU A 167 -39.04 2.43 41.89
CA LEU A 167 -40.14 1.61 42.43
C LEU A 167 -41.40 2.43 42.80
N PRO A 168 -42.62 1.86 42.74
CA PRO A 168 -43.87 2.59 42.99
C PRO A 168 -43.93 3.24 44.37
N GLN A 169 -44.32 4.52 44.45
CA GLN A 169 -44.58 5.25 45.70
C GLN A 169 -45.91 4.85 46.37
N ASN A 170 -46.83 4.23 45.63
CA ASN A 170 -48.09 3.77 46.21
C ASN A 170 -47.88 2.41 46.90
N GLU A 171 -48.21 2.32 48.19
CA GLU A 171 -48.01 1.13 49.02
C GLU A 171 -48.62 -0.16 48.42
N ALA A 172 -49.84 -0.09 47.88
CA ALA A 172 -50.50 -1.24 47.27
C ALA A 172 -49.81 -1.68 45.96
N ARG A 173 -49.34 -0.72 45.15
CA ARG A 173 -48.57 -1.00 43.92
C ARG A 173 -47.17 -1.53 44.23
N LEU A 174 -46.50 -0.99 45.25
CA LEU A 174 -45.22 -1.51 45.72
C LEU A 174 -45.39 -2.95 46.19
N LYS A 175 -46.46 -3.25 46.95
CA LYS A 175 -46.78 -4.61 47.40
C LYS A 175 -47.02 -5.57 46.24
N THR A 176 -47.67 -5.10 45.18
CA THR A 176 -47.89 -5.88 43.95
C THR A 176 -46.57 -6.16 43.24
N LYS A 177 -45.72 -5.14 43.04
CA LYS A 177 -44.39 -5.31 42.44
C LYS A 177 -43.47 -6.19 43.28
N PHE A 178 -43.52 -6.07 44.59
CA PHE A 178 -42.77 -6.88 45.54
C PHE A 178 -43.16 -8.36 45.46
N LYS A 179 -44.47 -8.66 45.38
CA LYS A 179 -44.96 -10.03 45.15
C LYS A 179 -44.53 -10.57 43.78
N ALA A 180 -44.63 -9.75 42.73
CA ALA A 180 -44.21 -10.14 41.38
C ALA A 180 -42.71 -10.42 41.30
N PHE A 181 -41.87 -9.59 41.92
CA PHE A 181 -40.43 -9.82 41.99
C PHE A 181 -40.07 -11.09 42.77
N LYS A 182 -40.82 -11.39 43.84
CA LYS A 182 -40.66 -12.64 44.58
C LYS A 182 -41.02 -13.89 43.75
N ALA A 183 -41.98 -13.79 42.83
CA ALA A 183 -42.44 -14.90 42.00
C ALA A 183 -41.59 -15.06 40.72
N ASP A 184 -41.38 -13.97 39.99
CA ASP A 184 -40.85 -13.97 38.62
C ASP A 184 -39.42 -13.38 38.52
N GLY A 185 -38.82 -12.98 39.65
CA GLY A 185 -37.45 -12.45 39.71
C GLY A 185 -37.24 -11.18 38.87
N TYR A 186 -36.05 -11.06 38.25
CA TYR A 186 -35.62 -9.90 37.48
C TYR A 186 -36.56 -9.55 36.32
N ARG A 187 -37.15 -10.56 35.66
CA ARG A 187 -38.08 -10.36 34.54
C ARG A 187 -39.29 -9.50 34.91
N SER A 188 -39.74 -9.57 36.17
CA SER A 188 -40.88 -8.79 36.66
C SER A 188 -40.68 -7.28 36.58
N LEU A 189 -39.44 -6.79 36.49
CA LEU A 189 -39.10 -5.36 36.43
C LEU A 189 -39.10 -4.81 35.00
N ILE A 190 -39.00 -5.67 33.99
CA ILE A 190 -39.07 -5.25 32.59
C ILE A 190 -40.44 -4.66 32.28
N SER A 191 -40.46 -3.43 31.77
CA SER A 191 -41.70 -2.78 31.35
C SER A 191 -42.28 -3.46 30.11
N GLY A 192 -43.59 -3.72 30.07
CA GLY A 192 -44.28 -4.28 28.89
C GLY A 192 -44.27 -3.36 27.65
N LYS A 193 -43.74 -2.13 27.77
CA LYS A 193 -43.44 -1.26 26.63
C LYS A 193 -42.15 -1.67 25.90
N VAL A 194 -41.23 -2.34 26.59
CA VAL A 194 -39.99 -2.87 26.04
C VAL A 194 -40.34 -4.11 25.22
N GLY A 195 -40.05 -4.08 23.92
CA GLY A 195 -40.38 -5.17 22.99
C GLY A 195 -41.84 -5.25 22.56
N ASN A 196 -42.60 -4.15 22.60
CA ASN A 196 -44.00 -4.15 22.15
C ASN A 196 -44.12 -4.33 20.62
N LEU A 197 -44.35 -5.57 20.21
CA LEU A 197 -44.53 -6.02 18.82
C LEU A 197 -45.79 -5.44 18.14
N ASN A 198 -46.80 -4.98 18.90
CA ASN A 198 -48.01 -4.36 18.34
C ASN A 198 -47.73 -3.06 17.55
N THR A 199 -46.50 -2.55 17.63
CA THR A 199 -46.03 -1.36 16.91
C THR A 199 -45.50 -1.67 15.50
N ILE A 200 -45.31 -2.95 15.14
CA ILE A 200 -44.81 -3.37 13.82
C ILE A 200 -45.95 -3.23 12.80
N LYS A 201 -45.96 -2.09 12.08
CA LYS A 201 -46.99 -1.75 11.09
C LYS A 201 -46.74 -2.37 9.71
N ILE A 202 -45.54 -2.89 9.48
CA ILE A 202 -45.11 -3.38 8.16
C ILE A 202 -44.78 -4.87 8.33
N THR A 203 -45.64 -5.73 7.82
CA THR A 203 -45.38 -7.17 7.74
C THR A 203 -44.28 -7.46 6.71
N PRO A 204 -43.60 -8.61 6.77
CA PRO A 204 -42.59 -8.97 5.77
C PRO A 204 -43.10 -8.88 4.33
N GLU A 205 -44.33 -9.36 4.07
CA GLU A 205 -44.96 -9.39 2.74
C GLU A 205 -45.28 -7.98 2.26
N PHE A 206 -45.83 -7.14 3.13
CA PHE A 206 -46.10 -5.75 2.79
C PHE A 206 -44.80 -4.96 2.55
N GLY A 207 -43.76 -5.24 3.33
CA GLY A 207 -42.42 -4.69 3.13
C GLY A 207 -41.84 -5.04 1.76
N GLN A 208 -41.96 -6.30 1.33
CA GLN A 208 -41.50 -6.74 0.01
C GLN A 208 -42.20 -5.97 -1.12
N LEU A 209 -43.51 -5.76 -1.02
CA LEU A 209 -44.25 -4.93 -1.97
C LEU A 209 -43.72 -3.48 -2.01
N LEU A 210 -43.51 -2.86 -0.84
CA LEU A 210 -43.00 -1.49 -0.77
C LEU A 210 -41.60 -1.37 -1.40
N ILE A 211 -40.73 -2.36 -1.18
CA ILE A 211 -39.41 -2.42 -1.82
C ILE A 211 -39.57 -2.59 -3.34
N ALA A 212 -40.46 -3.46 -3.80
CA ALA A 212 -40.73 -3.66 -5.23
C ALA A 212 -41.20 -2.36 -5.91
N LEU A 213 -42.14 -1.63 -5.27
CA LEU A 213 -42.59 -0.32 -5.74
C LEU A 213 -41.45 0.71 -5.78
N LYS A 214 -40.55 0.69 -4.79
CA LYS A 214 -39.37 1.58 -4.74
C LYS A 214 -38.36 1.27 -5.85
N ARG A 215 -38.19 -0.01 -6.18
CA ARG A 215 -37.33 -0.48 -7.28
C ARG A 215 -37.96 -0.28 -8.65
N CYS A 216 -39.29 -0.20 -8.74
CA CYS A 216 -40.03 -0.08 -10.00
C CYS A 216 -39.53 1.09 -10.87
N ARG A 217 -39.32 0.83 -12.17
CA ARG A 217 -38.93 1.84 -13.17
C ARG A 217 -40.05 2.17 -14.16
N VAL A 218 -41.12 1.37 -14.19
CA VAL A 218 -42.24 1.53 -15.12
C VAL A 218 -43.57 1.28 -14.37
N PRO A 219 -44.21 2.33 -13.82
CA PRO A 219 -43.71 3.69 -13.71
C PRO A 219 -42.67 3.84 -12.58
N VAL A 220 -41.87 4.91 -12.62
CA VAL A 220 -41.06 5.34 -11.48
C VAL A 220 -41.98 6.02 -10.47
N TYR A 221 -41.99 5.55 -9.21
CA TYR A 221 -42.80 6.14 -8.15
C TYR A 221 -41.98 7.08 -7.24
N THR A 222 -42.58 8.21 -6.87
CA THR A 222 -42.12 9.03 -5.74
C THR A 222 -42.51 8.37 -4.40
N ASP A 223 -41.85 8.73 -3.29
CA ASP A 223 -42.19 8.17 -1.97
C ASP A 223 -43.67 8.40 -1.60
N ALA A 224 -44.27 9.51 -2.04
CA ALA A 224 -45.69 9.80 -1.83
C ALA A 224 -46.59 8.83 -2.61
N GLN A 225 -46.29 8.59 -3.88
CA GLN A 225 -47.03 7.63 -4.70
C GLN A 225 -46.85 6.19 -4.22
N ILE A 226 -45.67 5.81 -3.72
CA ILE A 226 -45.45 4.50 -3.09
C ILE A 226 -46.31 4.35 -1.84
N PHE A 227 -46.45 5.41 -1.04
CA PHE A 227 -47.28 5.39 0.16
C PHE A 227 -48.76 5.18 -0.17
N GLU A 228 -49.27 5.89 -1.18
CA GLU A 228 -50.65 5.75 -1.66
C GLU A 228 -50.91 4.37 -2.25
N GLU A 229 -50.09 3.95 -3.21
CA GLU A 229 -50.20 2.67 -3.91
C GLU A 229 -50.01 1.48 -2.97
N GLY A 230 -49.04 1.57 -2.06
CA GLY A 230 -48.80 0.57 -1.02
C GLY A 230 -49.98 0.43 -0.09
N ASN A 231 -50.59 1.54 0.36
CA ASN A 231 -51.76 1.50 1.23
C ASN A 231 -53.00 0.95 0.53
N ARG A 232 -53.21 1.28 -0.75
CA ARG A 232 -54.31 0.69 -1.54
C ARG A 232 -54.20 -0.83 -1.58
N ARG A 233 -53.03 -1.35 -1.97
CA ARG A 233 -52.78 -2.79 -2.02
C ARG A 233 -52.76 -3.45 -0.65
N ALA A 234 -52.36 -2.73 0.41
CA ALA A 234 -52.43 -3.24 1.77
C ALA A 234 -53.87 -3.58 2.16
N VAL A 235 -54.84 -2.70 1.86
CA VAL A 235 -56.26 -2.98 2.12
C VAL A 235 -56.76 -4.18 1.32
N GLU A 236 -56.42 -4.25 0.02
CA GLU A 236 -56.79 -5.37 -0.86
C GLU A 236 -56.27 -6.73 -0.35
N ASN A 237 -55.08 -6.75 0.25
CA ASN A 237 -54.43 -7.95 0.77
C ASN A 237 -54.67 -8.18 2.27
N GLY A 238 -55.54 -7.38 2.91
CA GLY A 238 -55.85 -7.50 4.34
C GLY A 238 -54.73 -7.08 5.30
N TRP A 239 -53.71 -6.36 4.83
CA TRP A 239 -52.63 -5.81 5.64
C TRP A 239 -53.02 -4.46 6.26
N LYS A 240 -52.37 -4.11 7.38
CA LYS A 240 -52.60 -2.82 8.06
C LYS A 240 -51.97 -1.67 7.25
N PRO A 241 -52.73 -0.66 6.81
CA PRO A 241 -52.18 0.47 6.08
C PRO A 241 -51.18 1.30 6.92
N LEU A 242 -50.22 1.90 6.23
CA LEU A 242 -49.27 2.84 6.80
C LEU A 242 -49.99 4.12 7.23
N LYS A 243 -49.66 4.61 8.44
CA LYS A 243 -50.27 5.84 8.99
C LYS A 243 -49.59 7.15 8.56
N SER A 244 -48.34 7.10 8.07
CA SER A 244 -47.63 8.32 7.66
C SER A 244 -46.54 8.06 6.62
N LEU A 245 -46.41 9.01 5.68
CA LEU A 245 -45.32 9.04 4.69
C LEU A 245 -43.93 9.15 5.35
N SER A 246 -43.83 9.91 6.45
CA SER A 246 -42.59 10.03 7.22
C SER A 246 -42.15 8.68 7.80
N GLY A 247 -43.09 7.83 8.21
CA GLY A 247 -42.82 6.48 8.69
C GLY A 247 -42.28 5.58 7.58
N LEU A 248 -42.84 5.66 6.38
CA LEU A 248 -42.36 4.95 5.19
C LEU A 248 -40.92 5.37 4.84
N LYS A 249 -40.65 6.68 4.77
CA LYS A 249 -39.31 7.21 4.49
C LYS A 249 -38.29 6.70 5.52
N ARG A 250 -38.64 6.73 6.80
CA ARG A 250 -37.76 6.20 7.87
C ARG A 250 -37.50 4.70 7.69
N TRP A 251 -38.52 3.94 7.30
CA TRP A 251 -38.38 2.50 7.05
C TRP A 251 -37.47 2.20 5.85
N PHE A 252 -37.67 2.89 4.71
CA PHE A 252 -36.80 2.75 3.53
C PHE A 252 -35.34 3.10 3.83
N ASN A 253 -35.09 4.10 4.68
CA ASN A 253 -33.75 4.53 5.04
C ASN A 253 -33.14 3.73 6.22
N SER A 254 -33.82 2.69 6.72
CA SER A 254 -33.28 1.83 7.76
C SER A 254 -32.14 0.95 7.22
N ALA A 255 -31.18 0.61 8.08
CA ALA A 255 -29.96 -0.09 7.68
C ALA A 255 -30.20 -1.45 6.99
N ALA A 256 -31.30 -2.15 7.34
CA ALA A 256 -31.64 -3.43 6.74
C ALA A 256 -32.37 -3.30 5.39
N ILE A 257 -33.07 -2.18 5.16
CA ILE A 257 -33.95 -2.00 3.99
C ILE A 257 -33.29 -1.19 2.89
N MET A 258 -32.52 -0.15 3.24
CA MET A 258 -31.86 0.70 2.25
C MET A 258 -31.04 -0.09 1.21
N PRO A 259 -30.22 -1.09 1.60
CA PRO A 259 -29.46 -1.89 0.64
C PRO A 259 -30.31 -2.63 -0.40
N LEU A 260 -31.58 -2.94 -0.09
CA LEU A 260 -32.45 -3.75 -0.94
C LEU A 260 -33.05 -2.98 -2.12
N TRP A 261 -32.99 -1.65 -2.15
CA TRP A 261 -33.54 -0.84 -3.25
C TRP A 261 -32.57 0.17 -3.85
N TYR A 262 -31.45 0.46 -3.17
CA TYR A 262 -30.55 1.55 -3.53
C TYR A 262 -29.93 1.41 -4.92
N ASP A 263 -29.57 0.19 -5.33
CA ASP A 263 -29.04 -0.13 -6.66
C ASP A 263 -30.02 0.23 -7.78
N ALA A 264 -31.30 -0.08 -7.60
CA ALA A 264 -32.33 0.19 -8.61
C ALA A 264 -32.62 1.69 -8.77
N VAL A 265 -32.36 2.49 -7.73
CA VAL A 265 -32.63 3.94 -7.72
C VAL A 265 -31.41 4.76 -8.12
N TYR A 266 -30.22 4.39 -7.65
CA TYR A 266 -28.98 5.18 -7.80
C TYR A 266 -27.89 4.46 -8.61
N GLY A 267 -28.12 3.23 -9.05
CA GLY A 267 -27.16 2.39 -9.77
C GLY A 267 -26.38 1.44 -8.86
N GLU A 268 -25.96 0.31 -9.43
CA GLU A 268 -25.18 -0.73 -8.73
C GLU A 268 -23.87 -0.17 -8.17
N GLN A 269 -23.16 0.64 -8.96
CA GLN A 269 -21.88 1.21 -8.54
C GLN A 269 -22.00 2.08 -7.28
N ALA A 270 -23.06 2.90 -7.19
CA ALA A 270 -23.32 3.73 -6.01
C ALA A 270 -23.68 2.85 -4.79
N ALA A 271 -24.43 1.76 -5.00
CA ALA A 271 -24.74 0.79 -3.96
C ALA A 271 -23.48 0.08 -3.45
N ARG A 272 -22.62 -0.40 -4.36
CA ARG A 272 -21.35 -1.03 -4.04
C ARG A 272 -20.44 -0.12 -3.22
N GLN A 273 -20.32 1.16 -3.60
CA GLN A 273 -19.52 2.14 -2.86
C GLN A 273 -20.05 2.44 -1.45
N LYS A 274 -21.37 2.34 -1.26
CA LYS A 274 -22.04 2.67 0.00
C LYS A 274 -22.12 1.48 0.98
N PHE A 275 -22.40 0.27 0.49
CA PHE A 275 -22.66 -0.92 1.31
C PHE A 275 -21.59 -2.00 1.22
N GLY A 276 -20.77 -1.99 0.17
CA GLY A 276 -19.70 -2.97 0.00
C GLY A 276 -18.68 -2.89 1.15
N ARG A 277 -18.28 -4.05 1.67
CA ARG A 277 -17.19 -4.11 2.66
C ARG A 277 -15.91 -3.61 1.99
N LYS A 278 -15.36 -2.55 2.56
CA LYS A 278 -14.11 -1.91 2.16
C LYS A 278 -12.92 -2.52 2.89
N HIS A 279 -11.82 -2.78 2.19
CA HIS A 279 -10.61 -3.29 2.83
C HIS A 279 -9.82 -2.11 3.38
N ARG A 280 -9.43 -2.17 4.65
CA ARG A 280 -8.42 -1.25 5.17
C ARG A 280 -7.05 -1.83 4.85
N THR A 281 -6.35 -1.21 3.92
CA THR A 281 -4.97 -1.54 3.57
C THR A 281 -4.02 -0.60 4.31
N ALA A 282 -2.96 -1.14 4.88
CA ALA A 282 -1.84 -0.33 5.35
C ALA A 282 -0.98 0.08 4.14
N LEU A 283 -0.40 1.28 4.19
CA LEU A 283 0.61 1.70 3.22
C LEU A 283 1.90 0.90 3.41
N PRO A 284 2.72 0.75 2.36
CA PRO A 284 4.03 0.11 2.47
C PRO A 284 4.94 0.85 3.46
N THR A 285 5.79 0.11 4.16
CA THR A 285 6.74 0.66 5.14
C THR A 285 8.17 0.76 4.62
N LYS A 286 8.45 0.16 3.45
CA LYS A 286 9.76 0.17 2.80
C LYS A 286 9.67 0.89 1.45
N ARG A 287 10.73 1.63 1.10
CA ARG A 287 10.89 2.20 -0.25
C ARG A 287 10.84 1.12 -1.32
N ASP A 288 10.43 1.48 -2.53
CA ASP A 288 10.45 0.61 -3.71
C ASP A 288 9.62 -0.67 -3.58
N ALA A 289 8.84 -0.83 -2.50
CA ALA A 289 7.95 -1.96 -2.31
C ALA A 289 6.73 -1.87 -3.24
N LEU A 290 6.24 -0.64 -3.47
CA LEU A 290 5.11 -0.37 -4.34
C LEU A 290 5.27 1.00 -4.99
N TRP A 291 5.26 1.02 -6.31
CA TRP A 291 5.18 2.23 -7.10
C TRP A 291 3.79 2.38 -7.72
N TYR A 292 3.26 3.60 -7.69
CA TYR A 292 2.08 3.98 -8.45
C TYR A 292 2.50 4.74 -9.70
N GLY A 293 2.00 4.33 -10.86
CA GLY A 293 2.13 5.07 -12.11
C GLY A 293 0.77 5.52 -12.61
N ASP A 294 0.58 6.83 -12.79
CA ASP A 294 -0.69 7.37 -13.27
C ASP A 294 -0.51 8.66 -14.09
N GLY A 295 -1.43 8.85 -15.05
CA GLY A 295 -1.53 10.03 -15.90
C GLY A 295 -2.48 11.04 -15.29
N THR A 296 -2.07 12.30 -15.21
CA THR A 296 -2.93 13.41 -14.76
C THR A 296 -2.74 14.63 -15.66
N LYS A 297 -3.74 15.52 -15.65
CA LYS A 297 -3.53 16.88 -16.17
C LYS A 297 -2.49 17.59 -15.31
N LEU A 298 -1.56 18.29 -15.97
CA LEU A 298 -0.49 19.02 -15.29
C LEU A 298 -1.02 20.27 -14.57
N ASN A 299 -2.13 20.84 -15.07
CA ASN A 299 -2.85 21.98 -14.49
C ASN A 299 -2.05 23.30 -14.41
N LEU A 300 -1.15 23.54 -15.36
CA LEU A 300 -0.54 24.86 -15.60
C LEU A 300 -0.78 25.28 -17.06
N TYR A 301 -0.99 26.58 -17.27
CA TYR A 301 -1.04 27.17 -18.60
C TYR A 301 0.36 27.41 -19.17
N TYR A 302 0.52 27.16 -20.46
CA TYR A 302 1.70 27.51 -21.25
C TYR A 302 1.27 28.02 -22.63
N GLN A 303 2.18 28.69 -23.33
CA GLN A 303 2.01 29.16 -24.70
C GLN A 303 2.73 28.19 -25.65
N ASP A 304 2.01 27.69 -26.65
CA ASP A 304 2.59 26.86 -27.71
C ASP A 304 3.39 27.68 -28.74
N GLU A 305 4.06 27.00 -29.67
CA GLU A 305 4.84 27.65 -30.73
C GLU A 305 3.98 28.53 -31.67
N GLU A 306 2.67 28.33 -31.71
CA GLU A 306 1.70 29.13 -32.47
C GLU A 306 1.15 30.32 -31.66
N GLY A 307 1.62 30.52 -30.42
CA GLY A 307 1.19 31.59 -29.54
C GLY A 307 -0.16 31.34 -28.85
N LYS A 308 -0.70 30.12 -28.87
CA LYS A 308 -1.97 29.74 -28.23
C LYS A 308 -1.76 29.26 -26.80
N VAL A 309 -2.70 29.63 -25.92
CA VAL A 309 -2.72 29.17 -24.53
C VAL A 309 -3.19 27.72 -24.47
N ARG A 310 -2.39 26.84 -23.89
CA ARG A 310 -2.69 25.40 -23.77
C ARG A 310 -2.36 24.89 -22.38
N THR A 311 -2.79 23.65 -22.15
CA THR A 311 -2.48 22.82 -20.99
C THR A 311 -2.19 21.42 -21.52
N THR A 312 -1.36 20.67 -20.80
CA THR A 312 -0.83 19.37 -21.21
C THR A 312 -1.04 18.32 -20.12
N GLN A 313 -0.66 17.08 -20.39
CA GLN A 313 -0.72 15.97 -19.46
C GLN A 313 0.68 15.62 -18.95
N VAL A 314 0.70 14.97 -17.79
CA VAL A 314 1.93 14.44 -17.19
C VAL A 314 1.67 13.05 -16.67
N TYR A 315 2.55 12.12 -17.01
CA TYR A 315 2.59 10.80 -16.40
C TYR A 315 3.61 10.82 -15.27
N VAL A 316 3.24 10.36 -14.07
CA VAL A 316 4.08 10.43 -12.88
C VAL A 316 4.17 9.05 -12.23
N VAL A 317 5.38 8.70 -11.77
CA VAL A 317 5.69 7.50 -10.99
C VAL A 317 6.07 7.92 -9.58
N ILE A 318 5.36 7.38 -8.59
CA ILE A 318 5.49 7.74 -7.17
C ILE A 318 5.79 6.50 -6.33
N ASP A 319 6.72 6.62 -5.38
CA ASP A 319 6.90 5.64 -4.31
C ASP A 319 5.80 5.76 -3.26
N ALA A 320 5.07 4.67 -3.00
CA ALA A 320 3.89 4.69 -2.14
C ALA A 320 4.20 4.84 -0.63
N MET A 321 5.41 4.51 -0.19
CA MET A 321 5.81 4.61 1.22
C MET A 321 6.10 6.07 1.59
N SER A 322 6.87 6.75 0.75
CA SER A 322 7.40 8.09 1.00
C SER A 322 6.64 9.21 0.28
N GLU A 323 5.81 8.87 -0.71
CA GLU A 323 5.16 9.81 -1.64
C GLU A 323 6.14 10.63 -2.49
N VAL A 324 7.40 10.19 -2.62
CA VAL A 324 8.40 10.80 -3.50
C VAL A 324 7.97 10.58 -4.95
N MET A 325 7.95 11.65 -5.74
CA MET A 325 7.82 11.59 -7.19
C MET A 325 9.18 11.19 -7.77
N LEU A 326 9.31 9.92 -8.18
CA LEU A 326 10.56 9.34 -8.64
C LEU A 326 10.86 9.69 -10.10
N GLY A 327 9.83 9.75 -10.92
CA GLY A 327 9.97 10.06 -12.34
C GLY A 327 8.68 10.58 -12.94
N TRP A 328 8.80 11.40 -13.97
CA TRP A 328 7.66 11.97 -14.67
C TRP A 328 8.00 12.29 -16.13
N HIS A 329 6.98 12.41 -16.96
CA HIS A 329 7.12 12.87 -18.33
C HIS A 329 5.90 13.66 -18.77
N ILE A 330 6.13 14.80 -19.44
CA ILE A 330 5.09 15.70 -19.94
C ILE A 330 4.86 15.44 -21.42
N SER A 331 3.62 15.15 -21.80
CA SER A 331 3.23 14.95 -23.20
C SER A 331 1.76 15.29 -23.43
N ASP A 332 1.43 15.68 -24.67
CA ASP A 332 0.06 16.01 -25.07
C ASP A 332 -0.80 14.77 -25.36
N SER A 333 -0.17 13.61 -25.50
CA SER A 333 -0.82 12.31 -25.67
C SER A 333 -0.44 11.37 -24.54
N GLU A 334 -1.43 10.70 -23.95
CA GLU A 334 -1.24 9.56 -23.05
C GLU A 334 -0.74 8.34 -23.84
N ASP A 335 0.53 8.39 -24.24
CA ASP A 335 1.16 7.41 -25.09
C ASP A 335 2.15 6.51 -24.34
N TYR A 336 2.43 5.36 -24.98
CA TYR A 336 3.49 4.41 -24.58
C TYR A 336 4.82 5.11 -24.23
N GLU A 337 5.20 6.14 -24.99
CA GLU A 337 6.46 6.85 -24.82
C GLU A 337 6.50 7.64 -23.50
N ALA A 338 5.38 8.25 -23.10
CA ALA A 338 5.31 9.03 -21.87
C ALA A 338 5.49 8.16 -20.63
N GLN A 339 4.80 7.02 -20.61
CA GLN A 339 4.92 6.03 -19.56
C GLN A 339 6.34 5.47 -19.48
N TYR A 340 6.90 5.08 -20.64
CA TYR A 340 8.26 4.55 -20.74
C TYR A 340 9.30 5.54 -20.18
N LEU A 341 9.22 6.83 -20.55
CA LEU A 341 10.16 7.86 -20.10
C LEU A 341 10.02 8.16 -18.60
N ALA A 342 8.80 8.19 -18.08
CA ALA A 342 8.56 8.39 -16.65
C ALA A 342 9.13 7.24 -15.81
N TYR A 343 8.92 5.98 -16.22
CA TYR A 343 9.51 4.82 -15.54
C TYR A 343 11.03 4.79 -15.66
N ARG A 344 11.59 5.20 -16.80
CA ARG A 344 13.05 5.35 -16.96
C ARG A 344 13.62 6.34 -15.97
N MET A 345 13.02 7.53 -15.88
CA MET A 345 13.42 8.54 -14.90
C MET A 345 13.30 7.99 -13.47
N ALA A 346 12.21 7.29 -13.15
CA ALA A 346 12.00 6.71 -11.84
C ALA A 346 13.08 5.70 -11.44
N ILE A 347 13.47 4.81 -12.36
CA ILE A 347 14.57 3.87 -12.14
C ILE A 347 15.91 4.58 -12.00
N GLN A 348 16.17 5.63 -12.79
CA GLN A 348 17.40 6.43 -12.66
C GLN A 348 17.49 7.14 -11.31
N THR A 349 16.37 7.65 -10.81
CA THR A 349 16.25 8.29 -9.49
C THR A 349 16.38 7.28 -8.35
N SER A 350 15.62 6.17 -8.41
CA SER A 350 15.61 5.16 -7.35
C SER A 350 16.89 4.33 -7.29
N ARG A 351 17.47 4.03 -8.47
CA ARG A 351 18.59 3.07 -8.68
C ARG A 351 18.27 1.64 -8.25
N HIS A 352 17.00 1.32 -8.02
CA HIS A 352 16.53 -0.01 -7.65
C HIS A 352 15.33 -0.41 -8.51
N LYS A 353 15.17 -1.72 -8.72
CA LYS A 353 13.96 -2.28 -9.35
C LYS A 353 12.84 -2.32 -8.31
N PRO A 354 11.66 -1.73 -8.56
CA PRO A 354 10.54 -1.84 -7.64
C PRO A 354 10.05 -3.29 -7.53
N TYR A 355 9.55 -3.65 -6.35
CA TYR A 355 8.95 -4.96 -6.14
C TYR A 355 7.59 -5.05 -6.84
N GLU A 356 6.73 -4.06 -6.59
CA GLU A 356 5.38 -3.98 -7.15
C GLU A 356 5.15 -2.68 -7.92
N ILE A 357 4.55 -2.77 -9.11
CA ILE A 357 4.03 -1.61 -9.85
C ILE A 357 2.50 -1.72 -9.98
N VAL A 358 1.81 -0.66 -9.59
CA VAL A 358 0.37 -0.50 -9.80
C VAL A 358 0.12 0.66 -10.75
N HIS A 359 -0.60 0.38 -11.82
CA HIS A 359 -0.95 1.38 -12.82
C HIS A 359 -2.39 1.21 -13.29
N ASP A 360 -2.93 2.23 -13.96
CA ASP A 360 -4.28 2.15 -14.53
C ASP A 360 -4.32 1.23 -15.77
N ASN A 361 -5.50 0.73 -16.13
CA ASN A 361 -5.72 -0.17 -17.28
C ASN A 361 -5.91 0.61 -18.60
N GLN A 362 -5.12 1.67 -18.80
CA GLN A 362 -5.17 2.52 -19.99
C GLN A 362 -4.50 1.84 -21.21
N GLY A 363 -4.82 2.32 -22.41
CA GLY A 363 -4.34 1.74 -23.67
C GLY A 363 -2.81 1.68 -23.79
N GLY A 364 -2.08 2.65 -23.23
CA GLY A 364 -0.60 2.67 -23.21
C GLY A 364 0.01 1.51 -22.42
N HIS A 365 -0.60 1.16 -21.28
CA HIS A 365 -0.13 0.08 -20.41
C HIS A 365 -0.20 -1.29 -21.07
N LYS A 366 -1.26 -1.53 -21.85
CA LYS A 366 -1.44 -2.81 -22.57
C LYS A 366 -0.33 -3.04 -23.60
N LYS A 367 0.19 -1.98 -24.23
CA LYS A 367 1.32 -2.09 -25.17
C LYS A 367 2.63 -2.37 -24.44
N LEU A 368 2.90 -1.70 -23.32
CA LEU A 368 4.10 -1.95 -22.51
C LEU A 368 4.15 -3.38 -21.96
N ASP A 369 3.01 -3.91 -21.53
CA ASP A 369 2.93 -5.29 -21.06
C ASP A 369 3.10 -6.30 -22.21
N ALA A 370 2.55 -6.00 -23.40
CA ALA A 370 2.79 -6.78 -24.61
C ALA A 370 4.27 -6.80 -25.03
N ASP A 371 4.97 -5.66 -24.87
CA ASP A 371 6.42 -5.54 -25.10
C ASP A 371 7.27 -6.09 -23.93
N GLY A 372 6.62 -6.52 -22.84
CA GLY A 372 7.25 -7.14 -21.68
C GLY A 372 8.05 -6.18 -20.79
N LEU A 373 7.84 -4.86 -20.90
CA LEU A 373 8.59 -3.86 -20.12
C LEU A 373 8.38 -4.08 -18.62
N PHE A 374 7.14 -4.21 -18.15
CA PHE A 374 6.85 -4.37 -16.72
C PHE A 374 7.48 -5.62 -16.13
N LYS A 375 7.56 -6.71 -16.90
CA LYS A 375 8.25 -7.95 -16.49
C LYS A 375 9.74 -7.76 -16.28
N LYS A 376 10.35 -6.76 -16.92
CA LYS A 376 11.77 -6.41 -16.76
C LYS A 376 11.99 -5.41 -15.62
N LEU A 377 11.03 -4.52 -15.39
CA LEU A 377 11.12 -3.45 -14.40
C LEU A 377 10.84 -3.92 -12.97
N CYS A 378 9.92 -4.86 -12.78
CA CYS A 378 9.43 -5.24 -11.45
C CYS A 378 9.12 -6.74 -11.32
N HIS A 379 8.97 -7.20 -10.07
CA HIS A 379 8.58 -8.58 -9.79
C HIS A 379 7.09 -8.82 -10.02
N VAL A 380 6.24 -7.87 -9.60
CA VAL A 380 4.78 -7.95 -9.71
C VAL A 380 4.26 -6.66 -10.32
N HIS A 381 3.42 -6.76 -11.34
CA HIS A 381 2.63 -5.62 -11.79
C HIS A 381 1.14 -5.98 -11.77
N ARG A 382 0.29 -5.02 -11.40
CA ARG A 382 -1.16 -5.18 -11.46
C ARG A 382 -1.82 -3.91 -11.97
N THR A 383 -2.89 -4.10 -12.72
CA THR A 383 -3.80 -3.02 -13.09
C THR A 383 -4.76 -2.73 -11.93
N THR A 384 -5.06 -1.46 -11.68
CA THR A 384 -6.17 -1.09 -10.79
C THR A 384 -7.48 -1.66 -11.33
N GLN A 385 -8.31 -2.24 -10.46
CA GLN A 385 -9.63 -2.71 -10.88
C GLN A 385 -10.51 -1.50 -11.19
N PRO A 386 -11.19 -1.45 -12.36
CA PRO A 386 -12.17 -0.42 -12.65
C PRO A 386 -13.18 -0.31 -11.50
N TYR A 387 -13.50 0.92 -11.10
CA TYR A 387 -14.51 1.24 -10.09
C TYR A 387 -14.15 0.93 -8.62
N ASN A 388 -12.92 0.51 -8.31
CA ASN A 388 -12.45 0.34 -6.93
C ASN A 388 -11.80 1.63 -6.41
N GLY A 389 -12.60 2.48 -5.76
CA GLY A 389 -12.15 3.79 -5.26
C GLY A 389 -11.13 3.78 -4.11
N GLU A 390 -10.55 2.64 -3.75
CA GLU A 390 -9.48 2.53 -2.75
C GLU A 390 -8.08 2.53 -3.38
N SER A 391 -7.97 2.37 -4.70
CA SER A 391 -6.73 2.60 -5.45
C SER A 391 -6.34 4.09 -5.58
N LYS A 392 -7.06 4.98 -4.87
CA LYS A 392 -7.00 6.45 -4.94
C LYS A 392 -5.89 7.11 -4.14
N THR A 393 -4.88 6.36 -3.71
CA THR A 393 -3.74 6.92 -2.97
C THR A 393 -2.96 7.92 -3.83
N ILE A 394 -2.72 7.60 -5.11
CA ILE A 394 -2.05 8.52 -6.03
C ILE A 394 -2.90 9.76 -6.37
N GLU A 395 -4.22 9.62 -6.56
CA GLU A 395 -5.13 10.77 -6.73
C GLU A 395 -5.08 11.72 -5.53
N ALA A 396 -5.02 11.17 -4.30
CA ALA A 396 -4.90 11.97 -3.09
C ALA A 396 -3.55 12.70 -3.01
N VAL A 397 -2.47 12.05 -3.43
CA VAL A 397 -1.13 12.67 -3.55
C VAL A 397 -1.17 13.81 -4.56
N PHE A 398 -1.69 13.58 -5.77
CA PHE A 398 -1.84 14.63 -6.79
C PHE A 398 -2.72 15.79 -6.31
N GLY A 399 -3.83 15.50 -5.64
CA GLY A 399 -4.69 16.54 -5.07
C GLY A 399 -3.95 17.42 -4.05
N ARG A 400 -3.11 16.84 -3.19
CA ARG A 400 -2.28 17.61 -2.24
C ARG A 400 -1.16 18.37 -2.95
N PHE A 401 -0.49 17.77 -3.91
CA PHE A 401 0.56 18.43 -4.71
C PHE A 401 0.01 19.67 -5.44
N GLN A 402 -1.15 19.53 -6.08
CA GLN A 402 -1.84 20.65 -6.74
C GLN A 402 -2.20 21.76 -5.74
N GLN A 403 -2.72 21.41 -4.56
CA GLN A 403 -3.14 22.37 -3.53
C GLN A 403 -1.99 23.10 -2.86
N GLN A 404 -0.89 22.39 -2.60
CA GLN A 404 0.19 22.88 -1.75
C GLN A 404 1.34 23.49 -2.54
N VAL A 405 1.56 23.03 -3.77
CA VAL A 405 2.70 23.46 -4.61
C VAL A 405 2.18 24.22 -5.82
N LEU A 406 1.45 23.57 -6.74
CA LEU A 406 1.09 24.19 -8.03
C LEU A 406 0.15 25.40 -7.87
N HIS A 407 -0.75 25.41 -6.88
CA HIS A 407 -1.65 26.53 -6.61
C HIS A 407 -0.92 27.84 -6.24
N LYS A 408 0.37 27.79 -5.87
CA LYS A 408 1.17 29.00 -5.64
C LYS A 408 1.46 29.75 -6.94
N ASP A 409 1.37 29.06 -8.07
CA ASP A 409 1.61 29.65 -9.39
C ASP A 409 0.31 30.29 -9.93
N TRP A 410 0.40 31.56 -10.35
CA TRP A 410 -0.73 32.27 -10.93
C TRP A 410 -1.19 31.67 -12.27
N ARG A 411 -0.34 30.88 -12.95
CA ARG A 411 -0.63 30.15 -14.19
C ARG A 411 -1.38 28.84 -13.95
N PHE A 412 -1.74 28.54 -12.70
CA PHE A 412 -2.50 27.36 -12.34
C PHE A 412 -3.92 27.37 -12.93
N THR A 413 -4.29 26.30 -13.62
CA THR A 413 -5.57 26.20 -14.34
C THR A 413 -6.78 25.94 -13.44
N GLY A 414 -6.58 25.90 -12.13
CA GLY A 414 -7.58 25.42 -11.16
C GLY A 414 -7.65 23.90 -11.05
N GLN A 415 -8.35 23.43 -10.03
CA GLN A 415 -8.65 22.00 -9.87
C GLN A 415 -9.78 21.58 -10.84
N ASN A 416 -9.95 20.27 -11.03
CA ASN A 416 -11.01 19.66 -11.85
C ASN A 416 -12.34 20.46 -11.86
N ILE A 417 -12.98 20.55 -13.03
CA ILE A 417 -14.18 21.35 -13.34
C ILE A 417 -15.33 21.19 -12.32
N THR A 418 -15.38 20.07 -11.60
CA THR A 418 -16.37 19.76 -10.55
C THR A 418 -16.08 20.38 -9.17
N ALA A 419 -15.01 21.17 -9.01
CA ALA A 419 -14.68 21.81 -7.74
C ALA A 419 -15.75 22.85 -7.36
N LYS A 420 -16.40 22.66 -6.19
CA LYS A 420 -17.50 23.52 -5.70
C LYS A 420 -17.05 24.90 -5.19
N LYS A 421 -15.76 25.13 -4.96
CA LYS A 421 -15.23 26.38 -4.41
C LYS A 421 -14.88 27.36 -5.53
N MET A 422 -15.41 28.58 -5.46
CA MET A 422 -15.12 29.64 -6.43
C MET A 422 -13.62 30.00 -6.49
N SER A 423 -12.92 29.96 -5.36
CA SER A 423 -11.47 30.23 -5.27
C SER A 423 -10.59 29.16 -5.93
N SER A 424 -11.16 28.01 -6.32
CA SER A 424 -10.42 26.95 -7.02
C SER A 424 -10.49 27.08 -8.54
N ARG A 425 -11.17 28.12 -9.05
CA ARG A 425 -11.28 28.44 -10.49
C ARG A 425 -10.20 29.48 -10.86
N PRO A 426 -9.54 29.35 -12.02
CA PRO A 426 -8.55 30.31 -12.45
C PRO A 426 -9.21 31.66 -12.78
N ASN A 427 -8.50 32.76 -12.54
CA ASN A 427 -8.92 34.09 -12.99
C ASN A 427 -8.57 34.24 -14.48
N LEU A 428 -9.52 33.93 -15.36
CA LEU A 428 -9.29 33.93 -16.81
C LEU A 428 -8.93 35.31 -17.35
N GLU A 429 -9.53 36.39 -16.82
CA GLU A 429 -9.19 37.77 -17.23
C GLU A 429 -7.73 38.09 -16.94
N PHE A 430 -7.21 37.67 -15.77
CA PHE A 430 -5.81 37.84 -15.42
C PHE A 430 -4.86 37.01 -16.30
N ILE A 431 -5.26 35.79 -16.67
CA ILE A 431 -4.48 34.93 -17.58
C ILE A 431 -4.43 35.53 -18.99
N GLU A 432 -5.56 36.02 -19.50
CA GLU A 432 -5.65 36.62 -20.83
C GLU A 432 -4.81 37.89 -20.95
N GLU A 433 -4.84 38.77 -19.94
CA GLU A 433 -4.04 40.01 -19.92
C GLU A 433 -2.53 39.75 -19.84
N ASN A 434 -2.11 38.65 -19.21
CA ASN A 434 -0.70 38.30 -19.01
C ASN A 434 -0.22 37.16 -19.92
N LYS A 435 -0.91 36.95 -21.06
CA LYS A 435 -0.66 35.82 -21.96
C LYS A 435 0.79 35.77 -22.47
N ASP A 436 1.42 36.92 -22.68
CA ASP A 436 2.80 37.04 -23.17
C ASP A 436 3.85 36.65 -22.12
N SER A 437 3.44 36.45 -20.86
CA SER A 437 4.29 35.99 -19.74
C SER A 437 4.01 34.54 -19.34
N LEU A 438 3.23 33.81 -20.14
CA LEU A 438 3.05 32.36 -19.96
C LEU A 438 4.35 31.63 -20.28
N TYR A 439 4.49 30.44 -19.70
CA TYR A 439 5.64 29.58 -19.99
C TYR A 439 5.64 29.13 -21.45
N THR A 440 6.82 29.00 -22.04
CA THR A 440 7.04 28.07 -23.16
C THR A 440 6.97 26.62 -22.67
N LEU A 441 6.87 25.65 -23.58
CA LEU A 441 6.84 24.23 -23.18
C LEU A 441 8.10 23.80 -22.41
N GLU A 442 9.28 24.33 -22.78
CA GLU A 442 10.53 24.02 -22.07
C GLU A 442 10.56 24.66 -20.68
N GLU A 443 10.15 25.92 -20.54
CA GLU A 443 10.04 26.57 -19.23
C GLU A 443 9.00 25.90 -18.33
N LEU A 444 7.92 25.37 -18.92
CA LEU A 444 6.92 24.60 -18.20
C LEU A 444 7.53 23.32 -17.60
N LYS A 445 8.36 22.60 -18.38
CA LYS A 445 9.07 21.41 -17.90
C LYS A 445 10.02 21.76 -16.75
N ASP A 446 10.75 22.88 -16.85
CA ASP A 446 11.63 23.35 -15.79
C ASP A 446 10.85 23.78 -14.53
N ALA A 447 9.72 24.47 -14.69
CA ALA A 447 8.85 24.85 -13.60
C ALA A 447 8.26 23.62 -12.90
N TYR A 448 7.84 22.62 -13.66
CA TYR A 448 7.36 21.36 -13.11
C TYR A 448 8.46 20.59 -12.38
N ALA A 449 9.69 20.56 -12.92
CA ALA A 449 10.85 19.99 -12.25
C ALA A 449 11.10 20.65 -10.89
N LYS A 450 11.03 21.99 -10.82
CA LYS A 450 11.15 22.73 -9.54
C LYS A 450 10.01 22.40 -8.57
N ALA A 451 8.77 22.31 -9.05
CA ALA A 451 7.63 21.95 -8.23
C ALA A 451 7.75 20.52 -7.65
N THR A 452 8.17 19.55 -8.46
CA THR A 452 8.39 18.17 -7.99
C THR A 452 9.52 18.08 -6.97
N LYS A 453 10.60 18.85 -7.16
CA LYS A 453 11.67 18.99 -6.17
C LYS A 453 11.16 19.56 -4.84
N GLU A 454 10.40 20.66 -4.89
CA GLU A 454 9.76 21.25 -3.70
C GLU A 454 8.88 20.22 -2.98
N TRP A 455 8.05 19.48 -3.73
CA TRP A 455 7.21 18.43 -3.16
C TRP A 455 8.00 17.34 -2.43
N ASN A 456 9.08 16.86 -3.05
CA ASN A 456 9.95 15.83 -2.46
C ASN A 456 10.67 16.36 -1.21
N GLU A 457 10.99 17.65 -1.15
CA GLU A 457 11.62 18.31 0.01
C GLU A 457 10.62 18.67 1.13
N MET A 458 9.33 18.75 0.84
CA MET A 458 8.29 19.00 1.85
C MET A 458 8.13 17.84 2.84
N GLN A 459 7.69 18.17 4.06
CA GLN A 459 7.46 17.21 5.13
C GLN A 459 6.38 16.17 4.76
N HIS A 460 6.69 14.89 5.01
CA HIS A 460 5.73 13.80 4.87
C HIS A 460 4.77 13.75 6.08
N PRO A 461 3.44 13.62 5.88
CA PRO A 461 2.45 13.69 6.96
C PRO A 461 2.65 12.66 8.08
N ALA A 462 3.22 11.50 7.77
CA ALA A 462 3.38 10.40 8.74
C ALA A 462 4.75 10.36 9.44
N TYR A 463 5.82 10.94 8.85
CA TYR A 463 7.19 10.69 9.30
C TYR A 463 7.87 11.91 9.95
N GLY A 464 7.27 13.09 9.86
CA GLY A 464 7.84 14.30 10.47
C GLY A 464 9.12 14.83 9.82
N LYS A 465 9.63 14.17 8.76
CA LYS A 465 10.78 14.56 7.93
C LYS A 465 10.36 14.77 6.48
N SER A 466 11.24 15.25 5.61
CA SER A 466 10.92 15.39 4.18
C SER A 466 10.61 14.04 3.54
N ARG A 467 9.87 14.04 2.43
CA ARG A 467 9.58 12.81 1.66
C ARG A 467 10.86 12.16 1.17
N GLN A 468 11.76 12.97 0.61
CA GLN A 468 13.07 12.55 0.15
C GLN A 468 13.90 11.92 1.28
N GLU A 469 13.94 12.56 2.45
CA GLU A 469 14.66 12.02 3.60
C GLU A 469 14.02 10.74 4.16
N ALA A 470 12.69 10.62 4.11
CA ALA A 470 11.99 9.38 4.48
C ALA A 470 12.35 8.23 3.53
N TYR A 471 12.44 8.54 2.24
CA TYR A 471 12.81 7.60 1.18
C TYR A 471 14.28 7.16 1.26
N ASP A 472 15.21 8.10 1.41
CA ASP A 472 16.65 7.81 1.45
C ASP A 472 17.08 7.05 2.71
N ASN A 473 16.37 7.26 3.83
CA ASN A 473 16.60 6.52 5.08
C ASN A 473 15.92 5.14 5.13
N SER A 474 15.14 4.77 4.09
CA SER A 474 14.53 3.46 3.99
C SER A 474 15.41 2.54 3.14
N VAL A 475 15.40 1.24 3.44
CA VAL A 475 16.06 0.21 2.63
C VAL A 475 15.05 -0.91 2.40
N ASN A 476 15.11 -1.50 1.20
CA ASN A 476 14.33 -2.66 0.85
C ASN A 476 15.27 -3.76 0.35
N GLU A 477 15.42 -4.81 1.14
CA GLU A 477 16.36 -5.90 0.87
C GLU A 477 15.89 -6.82 -0.27
N GLU A 478 14.59 -6.77 -0.59
CA GLU A 478 13.97 -7.55 -1.67
C GLU A 478 14.12 -6.87 -3.04
N THR A 479 14.63 -5.64 -3.10
CA THR A 479 14.78 -4.91 -4.36
C THR A 479 16.22 -4.95 -4.87
N GLN A 480 16.39 -5.35 -6.13
CA GLN A 480 17.69 -5.41 -6.77
C GLN A 480 18.17 -4.01 -7.12
N GLN A 481 19.42 -3.69 -6.77
CA GLN A 481 20.10 -2.50 -7.28
C GLN A 481 20.30 -2.60 -8.80
N VAL A 482 20.01 -1.52 -9.50
CA VAL A 482 20.08 -1.45 -10.96
C VAL A 482 21.50 -1.14 -11.43
N THR A 483 22.05 -2.01 -12.27
CA THR A 483 23.33 -1.78 -12.95
C THR A 483 23.14 -1.15 -14.34
N ALA A 484 24.23 -0.71 -14.97
CA ALA A 484 24.19 -0.24 -16.36
C ALA A 484 23.75 -1.33 -17.36
N HIS A 485 24.03 -2.60 -17.06
CA HIS A 485 23.53 -3.72 -17.86
C HIS A 485 22.02 -3.88 -17.72
N ASP A 486 21.51 -3.83 -16.48
CA ASP A 486 20.07 -3.88 -16.20
C ASP A 486 19.34 -2.75 -16.93
N MET A 487 19.88 -1.53 -16.93
CA MET A 487 19.29 -0.40 -17.66
C MET A 487 19.09 -0.71 -19.15
N VAL A 488 20.04 -1.41 -19.77
CA VAL A 488 19.90 -1.80 -21.17
C VAL A 488 18.87 -2.89 -21.36
N ASP A 489 18.88 -3.91 -20.53
CA ASP A 489 17.89 -4.97 -20.65
C ASP A 489 16.46 -4.46 -20.46
N MET A 490 16.27 -3.53 -19.51
CA MET A 490 14.99 -2.90 -19.19
C MET A 490 14.50 -2.02 -20.34
N PHE A 491 15.35 -1.11 -20.84
CA PHE A 491 14.90 0.01 -21.67
C PHE A 491 15.24 -0.13 -23.17
N TRP A 492 16.30 -0.86 -23.55
CA TRP A 492 16.68 -0.90 -24.96
C TRP A 492 15.71 -1.72 -25.80
N VAL A 493 15.44 -1.20 -27.00
CA VAL A 493 14.52 -1.78 -27.97
C VAL A 493 15.31 -2.50 -29.06
N THR A 494 14.78 -3.63 -29.53
CA THR A 494 15.37 -4.39 -30.64
C THR A 494 14.81 -3.89 -31.97
N ALA A 495 15.69 -3.56 -32.92
CA ALA A 495 15.30 -3.20 -34.27
C ALA A 495 14.55 -4.35 -34.96
N LYS A 496 13.45 -4.03 -35.66
CA LYS A 496 12.55 -5.03 -36.26
C LYS A 496 13.22 -5.92 -37.32
N ARG A 497 14.27 -5.42 -37.97
CA ARG A 497 15.00 -6.13 -39.03
C ARG A 497 16.47 -6.16 -38.67
N MET A 498 17.12 -7.29 -38.96
CA MET A 498 18.58 -7.37 -38.91
C MET A 498 19.19 -6.48 -39.99
N SER A 499 20.22 -5.75 -39.61
CA SER A 499 20.97 -4.87 -40.50
C SER A 499 22.32 -5.49 -40.86
N THR A 500 22.74 -5.32 -42.11
CA THR A 500 24.06 -5.76 -42.58
C THR A 500 25.09 -4.68 -42.26
N PHE A 501 26.23 -5.08 -41.70
CA PHE A 501 27.39 -4.21 -41.57
C PHE A 501 28.12 -4.17 -42.92
N THR A 502 28.25 -3.02 -43.56
CA THR A 502 28.89 -2.85 -44.87
C THR A 502 30.18 -2.03 -44.75
N ASP A 503 30.76 -1.66 -45.90
CA ASP A 503 31.85 -0.69 -46.01
C ASP A 503 31.50 0.69 -45.40
N GLN A 504 30.22 1.01 -45.26
CA GLN A 504 29.71 2.23 -44.63
C GLN A 504 29.20 1.98 -43.21
N GLY A 505 29.70 0.95 -42.54
CA GLY A 505 29.23 0.58 -41.21
C GLY A 505 27.84 -0.04 -41.24
N ILE A 506 27.03 0.17 -40.21
CA ILE A 506 25.68 -0.40 -40.10
C ILE A 506 24.61 0.68 -40.10
N SER A 507 23.67 0.56 -41.04
CA SER A 507 22.52 1.46 -41.14
C SER A 507 21.27 0.83 -40.52
N VAL A 508 20.58 1.58 -39.67
CA VAL A 508 19.33 1.16 -39.01
C VAL A 508 18.28 2.25 -39.20
N THR A 509 17.06 1.86 -39.54
CA THR A 509 15.93 2.80 -39.63
C THR A 509 15.17 2.81 -38.32
N ILE A 510 15.18 3.95 -37.61
CA ILE A 510 14.53 4.17 -36.32
C ILE A 510 13.61 5.39 -36.45
N LYS A 511 12.33 5.29 -36.06
CA LYS A 511 11.33 6.37 -36.20
C LYS A 511 11.28 7.00 -37.61
N LYS A 512 11.45 6.20 -38.66
CA LYS A 512 11.54 6.59 -40.10
C LYS A 512 12.83 7.33 -40.50
N GLU A 513 13.74 7.57 -39.57
CA GLU A 513 15.05 8.16 -39.86
C GLU A 513 16.09 7.05 -40.03
N LYS A 514 16.91 7.17 -41.08
CA LYS A 514 18.03 6.26 -41.30
C LYS A 514 19.23 6.79 -40.51
N ARG A 515 19.69 6.01 -39.54
CA ARG A 515 20.86 6.31 -38.70
C ARG A 515 21.98 5.34 -39.03
N GLN A 516 23.20 5.86 -39.07
CA GLN A 516 24.38 5.11 -39.50
C GLN A 516 25.39 5.06 -38.36
N TYR A 517 25.93 3.87 -38.12
CA TYR A 517 26.81 3.58 -37.02
C TYR A 517 28.06 2.84 -37.49
N GLU A 518 29.14 2.94 -36.72
CA GLU A 518 30.42 2.30 -36.97
C GLU A 518 30.98 1.71 -35.67
N VAL A 519 31.70 0.59 -35.77
CA VAL A 519 32.38 -0.02 -34.62
C VAL A 519 33.73 0.67 -34.45
N MET A 520 33.96 1.18 -33.25
CA MET A 520 35.16 1.91 -32.89
C MET A 520 36.04 1.07 -31.96
N SER A 521 37.36 1.15 -32.11
CA SER A 521 38.32 0.53 -31.19
C SER A 521 38.54 1.40 -29.96
N GLU A 522 38.52 2.71 -30.18
CA GLU A 522 38.56 3.78 -29.19
C GLU A 522 37.64 4.91 -29.67
N PRO A 523 37.13 5.80 -28.79
CA PRO A 523 36.21 6.87 -29.21
C PRO A 523 36.72 7.65 -30.42
N GLY A 524 35.96 7.63 -31.52
CA GLY A 524 36.30 8.29 -32.78
C GLY A 524 37.35 7.59 -33.67
N VAL A 525 37.85 6.40 -33.28
CA VAL A 525 38.81 5.61 -34.06
C VAL A 525 38.15 4.32 -34.57
N PRO A 526 37.89 4.18 -35.88
CA PRO A 526 37.31 2.96 -36.45
C PRO A 526 38.14 1.70 -36.19
N ASP A 527 37.47 0.62 -35.78
CA ASP A 527 38.10 -0.69 -35.55
C ASP A 527 38.29 -1.46 -36.87
N HIS A 528 39.43 -1.26 -37.52
CA HIS A 528 39.77 -1.93 -38.78
C HIS A 528 39.89 -3.44 -38.64
N GLU A 529 40.39 -3.95 -37.51
CA GLU A 529 40.54 -5.39 -37.31
C GLU A 529 39.18 -6.09 -37.26
N TRP A 530 38.25 -5.53 -36.48
CA TRP A 530 36.88 -6.02 -36.42
C TRP A 530 36.18 -5.89 -37.78
N ARG A 531 36.32 -4.74 -38.46
CA ARG A 531 35.74 -4.54 -39.81
C ARG A 531 36.20 -5.61 -40.80
N ARG A 532 37.49 -5.98 -40.81
CA ARG A 532 38.02 -7.03 -41.71
C ARG A 532 37.32 -8.38 -41.53
N GLN A 533 36.91 -8.72 -40.32
CA GLN A 533 36.29 -10.02 -40.00
C GLN A 533 34.77 -10.01 -40.19
N HIS A 534 34.10 -8.86 -40.02
CA HIS A 534 32.65 -8.77 -39.90
C HIS A 534 31.95 -8.01 -41.05
N THR A 535 32.69 -7.49 -42.03
CA THR A 535 32.07 -6.83 -43.19
C THR A 535 31.20 -7.82 -43.98
N TYR A 536 29.98 -7.39 -44.28
CA TYR A 536 28.86 -8.14 -44.87
C TYR A 536 28.16 -9.16 -43.95
N GLU A 537 28.49 -9.21 -42.66
CA GLU A 537 27.69 -9.95 -41.68
C GLU A 537 26.41 -9.18 -41.29
N ARG A 538 25.39 -9.93 -40.86
CA ARG A 538 24.09 -9.38 -40.41
C ARG A 538 23.99 -9.43 -38.89
N PHE A 539 23.57 -8.31 -38.30
CA PHE A 539 23.42 -8.16 -36.86
C PHE A 539 21.98 -7.80 -36.48
N VAL A 540 21.54 -8.30 -35.32
CA VAL A 540 20.40 -7.76 -34.60
C VAL A 540 20.89 -6.53 -33.85
N VAL A 541 20.25 -5.38 -34.09
CA VAL A 541 20.63 -4.13 -33.43
C VAL A 541 19.68 -3.85 -32.28
N LYS A 542 20.22 -3.64 -31.09
CA LYS A 542 19.49 -3.05 -29.97
C LYS A 542 19.97 -1.61 -29.79
N TYR A 543 19.03 -0.72 -29.49
CA TYR A 543 19.31 0.70 -29.31
C TYR A 543 18.45 1.27 -28.19
N ASP A 544 18.94 2.36 -27.62
CA ASP A 544 18.15 3.16 -26.69
C ASP A 544 17.23 4.11 -27.49
N PRO A 545 15.90 4.06 -27.33
CA PRO A 545 14.98 4.92 -28.06
C PRO A 545 15.09 6.42 -27.68
N TYR A 546 15.81 6.75 -26.61
CA TYR A 546 16.04 8.12 -26.14
C TYR A 546 17.45 8.62 -26.42
N ASP A 547 18.44 7.71 -26.49
CA ASP A 547 19.83 8.05 -26.76
C ASP A 547 20.37 7.26 -27.96
N PHE A 548 20.52 7.96 -29.09
CA PHE A 548 21.07 7.37 -30.31
C PHE A 548 22.60 7.45 -30.39
N GLY A 549 23.29 7.85 -29.31
CA GLY A 549 24.73 7.97 -29.24
C GLY A 549 25.47 6.62 -29.26
N SER A 550 24.78 5.51 -29.06
CA SER A 550 25.36 4.18 -29.31
C SER A 550 24.29 3.13 -29.60
N VAL A 551 24.70 2.04 -30.26
CA VAL A 551 23.89 0.85 -30.48
C VAL A 551 24.69 -0.39 -30.16
N ARG A 552 24.01 -1.50 -29.86
CA ARG A 552 24.63 -2.79 -29.56
C ARG A 552 24.31 -3.78 -30.66
N LEU A 553 25.35 -4.43 -31.16
CA LEU A 553 25.28 -5.42 -32.21
C LEU A 553 25.25 -6.81 -31.58
N TYR A 554 24.28 -7.61 -31.98
CA TYR A 554 24.10 -8.99 -31.54
C TYR A 554 24.12 -9.93 -32.74
N LYS A 555 24.81 -11.06 -32.59
CA LYS A 555 24.67 -12.21 -33.49
C LYS A 555 23.50 -13.07 -33.04
N LYS A 556 22.73 -13.55 -34.01
CA LYS A 556 21.62 -14.46 -33.76
C LYS A 556 22.12 -15.89 -34.00
N GLU A 557 22.13 -16.69 -32.95
CA GLU A 557 22.53 -18.10 -33.00
C GLU A 557 21.41 -18.97 -33.61
N ALA A 558 21.73 -20.23 -33.94
CA ALA A 558 20.81 -21.16 -34.60
C ALA A 558 19.55 -21.48 -33.76
N ASP A 559 19.68 -21.47 -32.43
CA ASP A 559 18.58 -21.66 -31.47
C ASP A 559 17.72 -20.38 -31.27
N GLY A 560 18.10 -19.28 -31.91
CA GLY A 560 17.46 -17.98 -31.81
C GLY A 560 17.93 -17.11 -30.65
N SER A 561 18.89 -17.58 -29.83
CA SER A 561 19.52 -16.77 -28.80
C SER A 561 20.37 -15.65 -29.41
N LEU A 562 20.57 -14.57 -28.64
CA LEU A 562 21.30 -13.38 -29.07
C LEU A 562 22.62 -13.27 -28.31
N ARG A 563 23.74 -13.37 -29.02
CA ARG A 563 25.07 -13.16 -28.47
C ARG A 563 25.52 -11.73 -28.70
N PHE A 564 25.90 -11.05 -27.63
CA PHE A 564 26.47 -9.70 -27.72
C PHE A 564 27.82 -9.75 -28.45
N GLU A 565 28.00 -8.89 -29.45
CA GLU A 565 29.24 -8.83 -30.25
C GLU A 565 30.03 -7.56 -29.94
N ARG A 566 29.47 -6.38 -30.25
CA ARG A 566 30.15 -5.08 -30.11
C ARG A 566 29.18 -3.92 -29.90
N VAL A 567 29.69 -2.82 -29.37
CA VAL A 567 29.04 -1.50 -29.38
C VAL A 567 29.44 -0.77 -30.67
N ALA A 568 28.49 -0.06 -31.27
CA ALA A 568 28.74 0.82 -32.41
C ALA A 568 28.28 2.24 -32.07
N GLU A 569 29.03 3.22 -32.54
CA GLU A 569 28.83 4.66 -32.31
C GLU A 569 28.41 5.34 -33.63
N PRO A 570 27.82 6.55 -33.60
CA PRO A 570 27.51 7.29 -34.81
C PRO A 570 28.71 7.36 -35.76
N TYR A 571 28.44 7.13 -37.05
CA TYR A 571 29.48 7.14 -38.08
C TYR A 571 30.19 8.51 -38.12
N VAL A 572 31.52 8.51 -38.15
CA VAL A 572 32.29 9.77 -38.18
C VAL A 572 32.03 10.51 -39.49
N VAL A 573 31.44 11.69 -39.40
CA VAL A 573 31.20 12.56 -40.56
C VAL A 573 32.38 13.51 -40.71
N ILE A 574 32.97 13.54 -41.90
CA ILE A 574 34.05 14.46 -42.27
C ILE A 574 33.60 15.39 -43.40
N HIS A 575 34.08 16.62 -43.39
CA HIS A 575 33.72 17.59 -44.41
C HIS A 575 34.43 17.28 -45.73
N ARG A 576 33.65 17.23 -46.81
CA ARG A 576 34.17 16.97 -48.15
C ARG A 576 34.99 18.15 -48.67
N ALA A 577 34.53 19.37 -48.42
CA ALA A 577 35.22 20.58 -48.83
C ALA A 577 36.35 20.90 -47.86
N ILE A 578 37.58 21.05 -48.36
CA ILE A 578 38.75 21.36 -47.53
C ILE A 578 38.55 22.65 -46.72
N GLN A 579 37.82 23.63 -47.28
CA GLN A 579 37.49 24.89 -46.61
C GLN A 579 36.66 24.70 -45.33
N GLU A 580 35.85 23.65 -45.26
CA GLU A 580 34.95 23.36 -44.14
C GLU A 580 35.56 22.35 -43.16
N GLN A 581 36.74 21.79 -43.45
CA GLN A 581 37.38 20.80 -42.59
C GLN A 581 37.85 21.43 -41.28
N THR A 582 37.46 20.83 -40.17
CA THR A 582 37.90 21.22 -38.83
C THR A 582 39.33 20.76 -38.52
N GLU A 583 39.92 21.34 -37.48
CA GLU A 583 41.25 20.97 -37.01
C GLU A 583 41.28 19.48 -36.60
N GLY A 584 42.07 18.67 -37.30
CA GLY A 584 42.18 17.22 -37.07
C GLY A 584 41.54 16.34 -38.16
N GLU A 585 40.56 16.82 -38.92
CA GLU A 585 39.91 16.03 -40.00
C GLU A 585 40.91 15.61 -41.08
N ALA A 586 41.81 16.51 -41.48
CA ALA A 586 42.83 16.21 -42.48
C ALA A 586 43.82 15.13 -42.01
N ALA A 587 44.13 15.07 -40.71
CA ALA A 587 44.98 14.05 -40.14
C ALA A 587 44.24 12.70 -40.07
N PHE A 588 42.98 12.73 -39.64
CA PHE A 588 42.11 11.55 -39.62
C PHE A 588 41.96 10.94 -41.01
N ILE A 589 41.69 11.75 -42.05
CA ILE A 589 41.58 11.27 -43.43
C ILE A 589 42.86 10.54 -43.87
N ARG A 590 44.04 11.11 -43.60
CA ARG A 590 45.32 10.47 -43.96
C ARG A 590 45.53 9.15 -43.20
N GLN A 591 45.20 9.13 -41.91
CA GLN A 591 45.29 7.93 -41.09
C GLN A 591 44.38 6.82 -41.62
N GLN A 592 43.11 7.14 -41.96
CA GLN A 592 42.17 6.18 -42.52
C GLN A 592 42.59 5.70 -43.91
N GLN A 593 43.16 6.56 -44.76
CA GLN A 593 43.72 6.14 -46.05
C GLN A 593 44.90 5.16 -45.90
N ALA A 594 45.79 5.42 -44.94
CA ALA A 594 46.90 4.54 -44.62
C ALA A 594 46.43 3.18 -44.06
N ALA A 595 45.44 3.21 -43.15
CA ALA A 595 44.81 2.01 -42.60
C ALA A 595 44.14 1.16 -43.69
N ASN A 596 43.33 1.77 -44.56
CA ASN A 596 42.70 1.09 -45.70
C ASN A 596 43.72 0.45 -46.66
N THR A 597 44.86 1.11 -46.86
CA THR A 597 45.96 0.57 -47.68
C THR A 597 46.57 -0.66 -47.03
N THR A 598 46.83 -0.58 -45.72
CA THR A 598 47.36 -1.68 -44.90
C THR A 598 46.41 -2.88 -44.92
N ASP A 599 45.12 -2.66 -44.68
CA ASP A 599 44.08 -3.70 -44.75
C ASP A 599 44.04 -4.40 -46.10
N ARG A 600 44.18 -3.63 -47.17
CA ARG A 600 44.20 -4.17 -48.53
C ARG A 600 45.45 -5.01 -48.79
N ILE A 601 46.60 -4.64 -48.24
CA ILE A 601 47.84 -5.44 -48.28
C ILE A 601 47.61 -6.75 -47.52
N GLU A 602 47.17 -6.69 -46.26
CA GLU A 602 46.92 -7.87 -45.41
C GLU A 602 45.98 -8.87 -46.09
N ARG A 603 44.83 -8.40 -46.59
CA ARG A 603 43.86 -9.26 -47.28
C ARG A 603 44.44 -9.90 -48.53
N THR A 604 45.26 -9.17 -49.30
CA THR A 604 45.90 -9.70 -50.51
C THR A 604 46.97 -10.74 -50.18
N VAL A 605 47.75 -10.51 -49.12
CA VAL A 605 48.77 -11.45 -48.64
C VAL A 605 48.10 -12.74 -48.15
N ALA A 606 47.10 -12.64 -47.27
CA ALA A 606 46.37 -13.79 -46.75
C ALA A 606 45.74 -14.64 -47.87
N GLY A 607 45.08 -13.99 -48.85
CA GLY A 607 44.51 -14.70 -50.00
C GLY A 607 45.57 -15.46 -50.82
N ARG A 608 46.71 -14.81 -51.10
CA ARG A 608 47.82 -15.43 -51.84
C ARG A 608 48.50 -16.57 -51.07
N GLU A 609 48.61 -16.45 -49.75
CA GLU A 609 49.15 -17.53 -48.91
C GLU A 609 48.26 -18.77 -48.95
N ILE A 610 46.93 -18.59 -48.94
CA ILE A 610 45.96 -19.68 -49.13
C ILE A 610 46.11 -20.30 -50.53
N GLU A 611 46.15 -19.48 -51.58
CA GLU A 611 46.35 -19.95 -52.96
C GLU A 611 47.65 -20.77 -53.09
N LYS A 612 48.74 -20.28 -52.51
CA LYS A 612 50.05 -20.93 -52.50
C LYS A 612 50.02 -22.26 -51.75
N ALA A 613 49.38 -22.30 -50.58
CA ALA A 613 49.26 -23.49 -49.74
C ALA A 613 48.49 -24.62 -50.45
N HIS A 614 47.49 -24.26 -51.27
CA HIS A 614 46.70 -25.22 -52.05
C HIS A 614 47.22 -25.44 -53.49
N GLY A 615 48.34 -24.81 -53.87
CA GLY A 615 48.96 -25.04 -55.18
C GLY A 615 48.22 -24.42 -56.37
N VAL A 616 47.32 -23.47 -56.12
CA VAL A 616 46.43 -22.86 -57.14
C VAL A 616 46.84 -21.44 -57.53
N MET A 617 48.00 -20.98 -57.05
CA MET A 617 48.47 -19.62 -57.33
C MET A 617 48.82 -19.49 -58.83
N PRO A 618 48.44 -18.41 -59.52
CA PRO A 618 48.72 -18.24 -60.96
C PRO A 618 50.20 -18.44 -61.32
N GLU A 619 51.12 -17.99 -60.47
CA GLU A 619 52.57 -18.14 -60.60
C GLU A 619 53.06 -19.60 -60.55
N GLN A 620 52.30 -20.51 -59.93
CA GLN A 620 52.58 -21.95 -59.94
C GLN A 620 52.20 -22.61 -61.27
N HIS A 621 51.36 -21.95 -62.07
CA HIS A 621 50.91 -22.40 -63.39
C HIS A 621 51.52 -21.59 -64.56
N GLY A 622 52.59 -20.82 -64.31
CA GLY A 622 53.26 -20.00 -65.34
C GLY A 622 52.50 -18.71 -65.73
N LEU A 623 51.42 -18.38 -65.03
CA LEU A 623 50.65 -17.15 -65.22
C LEU A 623 51.12 -16.05 -64.24
N ARG A 624 50.60 -14.83 -64.40
CA ARG A 624 50.93 -13.68 -63.53
C ARG A 624 49.67 -13.15 -62.87
N SER A 625 49.70 -13.05 -61.54
CA SER A 625 48.64 -12.41 -60.77
C SER A 625 48.49 -10.93 -61.17
N PRO A 626 47.26 -10.43 -61.36
CA PRO A 626 47.02 -9.02 -61.62
C PRO A 626 47.63 -8.13 -60.52
N LYS A 627 48.30 -7.05 -60.93
CA LYS A 627 48.85 -6.08 -59.97
C LYS A 627 47.71 -5.29 -59.31
N PRO A 628 47.68 -5.15 -57.98
CA PRO A 628 46.69 -4.31 -57.31
C PRO A 628 46.72 -2.87 -57.85
N LYS A 629 45.61 -2.42 -58.46
CA LYS A 629 45.46 -1.07 -59.00
C LYS A 629 45.39 -0.03 -57.87
N GLY A 630 46.03 1.13 -58.05
CA GLY A 630 45.99 2.23 -57.06
C GLY A 630 46.90 2.07 -55.84
N MET A 631 47.78 1.05 -55.83
CA MET A 631 48.85 0.93 -54.83
C MET A 631 50.18 1.52 -55.34
N THR A 632 51.03 2.00 -54.43
CA THR A 632 52.40 2.45 -54.76
C THR A 632 53.31 1.26 -55.07
N ALA A 633 54.51 1.53 -55.62
CA ALA A 633 55.49 0.48 -55.90
C ALA A 633 56.03 -0.17 -54.61
N ALA A 634 56.14 0.60 -53.53
CA ALA A 634 56.59 0.12 -52.23
C ALA A 634 55.59 -0.86 -51.59
N GLU A 635 54.29 -0.52 -51.59
CA GLU A 635 53.22 -1.39 -51.10
C GLU A 635 53.15 -2.72 -51.85
N ARG A 636 53.32 -2.69 -53.19
CA ARG A 636 53.38 -3.92 -53.99
C ARG A 636 54.56 -4.80 -53.62
N ARG A 637 55.75 -4.21 -53.42
CA ARG A 637 56.93 -4.95 -52.96
C ARG A 637 56.71 -5.57 -51.59
N GLN A 638 55.96 -4.92 -50.71
CA GLN A 638 55.61 -5.48 -49.40
C GLN A 638 54.76 -6.76 -49.53
N ILE A 639 53.77 -6.77 -50.42
CA ILE A 639 52.96 -7.98 -50.71
C ILE A 639 53.86 -9.10 -51.28
N GLU A 640 54.69 -8.79 -52.27
CA GLU A 640 55.59 -9.77 -52.90
C GLU A 640 56.61 -10.36 -51.91
N ARG A 641 57.16 -9.54 -51.01
CA ARG A 641 58.09 -9.97 -49.96
C ARG A 641 57.43 -10.93 -48.98
N ARG A 642 56.21 -10.63 -48.54
CA ARG A 642 55.48 -11.44 -47.54
C ARG A 642 54.95 -12.75 -48.11
N THR A 643 54.48 -12.75 -49.36
CA THR A 643 54.00 -13.96 -50.05
C THR A 643 55.13 -14.87 -50.55
N GLY A 644 56.39 -14.41 -50.45
CA GLY A 644 57.57 -15.21 -50.73
C GLY A 644 57.78 -15.52 -52.21
N ILE A 645 57.31 -14.66 -53.12
CA ILE A 645 57.51 -14.86 -54.58
C ILE A 645 59.01 -14.87 -54.94
N TYR A 646 59.86 -14.23 -54.12
CA TYR A 646 61.33 -14.22 -54.26
C TYR A 646 62.06 -15.37 -53.55
N SER A 647 61.37 -16.37 -52.98
CA SER A 647 62.03 -17.52 -52.33
C SER A 647 62.24 -18.72 -53.26
N LYS A 648 62.00 -18.59 -54.58
CA LYS A 648 62.42 -19.62 -55.54
C LYS A 648 63.93 -19.50 -55.80
N ALA A 649 64.62 -20.64 -55.83
CA ALA A 649 66.01 -20.70 -56.28
C ALA A 649 66.10 -20.10 -57.69
N PRO A 650 67.12 -19.26 -57.97
CA PRO A 650 67.26 -18.62 -59.28
C PRO A 650 67.32 -19.69 -60.37
N GLU A 651 66.46 -19.61 -61.38
CA GLU A 651 66.68 -20.39 -62.61
C GLU A 651 68.02 -19.97 -63.20
N GLU A 652 69.00 -20.88 -63.18
CA GLU A 652 70.30 -20.67 -63.82
C GLU A 652 70.12 -20.51 -65.33
N TYR A 653 69.98 -19.27 -65.79
CA TYR A 653 69.93 -18.90 -67.21
C TYR A 653 71.33 -18.97 -67.87
N LYS A 654 72.01 -20.12 -67.77
CA LYS A 654 73.23 -20.40 -68.54
C LYS A 654 73.27 -21.87 -68.98
N ILE A 655 72.66 -22.12 -70.13
CA ILE A 655 72.68 -23.38 -70.90
C ILE A 655 74.09 -24.03 -70.96
N GLY A 656 75.16 -23.23 -70.95
CA GLY A 656 76.54 -23.71 -71.06
C GLY A 656 77.11 -24.49 -69.86
N ARG A 657 76.51 -24.43 -68.66
CA ARG A 657 77.02 -25.21 -67.49
C ARG A 657 76.53 -26.65 -67.47
N LYS A 658 75.31 -26.92 -67.97
CA LYS A 658 74.73 -28.27 -68.01
C LYS A 658 75.46 -29.17 -69.00
N THR A 659 75.89 -28.63 -70.15
CA THR A 659 76.65 -29.39 -71.16
C THR A 659 78.04 -29.80 -70.68
N LYS A 660 78.65 -29.01 -69.78
CA LYS A 660 79.97 -29.31 -69.20
C LYS A 660 79.92 -30.32 -68.05
N GLN A 661 78.78 -30.41 -67.36
CA GLN A 661 78.53 -31.45 -66.35
C GLN A 661 78.25 -32.81 -67.00
N VAL A 662 77.50 -32.84 -68.11
CA VAL A 662 77.21 -34.08 -68.84
C VAL A 662 78.45 -34.62 -69.59
N SER A 663 79.44 -33.78 -69.92
CA SER A 663 80.69 -34.25 -70.57
C SER A 663 81.76 -34.75 -69.59
N LEU A 664 81.50 -34.73 -68.29
CA LEU A 664 82.44 -35.13 -67.22
C LEU A 664 81.96 -36.37 -66.44
N GLU A 665 80.87 -37.00 -66.87
CA GLU A 665 80.40 -38.27 -66.30
C GLU A 665 80.99 -39.45 -67.08
N ASP A 666 81.82 -40.21 -66.37
CA ASP A 666 82.51 -41.41 -66.82
C ASP A 666 81.53 -42.60 -66.92
N TRP A 667 81.71 -43.45 -67.94
CA TRP A 667 80.81 -44.56 -68.34
C TRP A 667 80.72 -45.71 -67.32
N SER A 668 81.38 -45.59 -66.17
CA SER A 668 81.53 -46.64 -65.15
C SER A 668 80.46 -46.64 -64.05
N LYS A 669 79.39 -45.84 -64.17
CA LYS A 669 78.25 -45.82 -63.21
C LYS A 669 76.90 -46.19 -63.84
N VAL A 670 76.88 -47.09 -64.81
CA VAL A 670 75.66 -47.77 -65.25
C VAL A 670 75.70 -49.20 -64.72
N GLU A 671 75.13 -49.41 -63.54
CA GLU A 671 74.69 -50.74 -63.12
C GLU A 671 73.15 -50.81 -63.11
N THR A 672 72.70 -51.92 -63.68
CA THR A 672 71.38 -52.27 -64.18
C THR A 672 70.36 -52.66 -63.10
N ALA A 673 69.15 -52.11 -63.27
CA ALA A 673 67.80 -52.64 -63.04
C ALA A 673 67.53 -53.79 -62.04
N VAL A 674 66.51 -53.59 -61.19
CA VAL A 674 65.41 -54.57 -61.02
C VAL A 674 64.08 -53.83 -60.93
N VAL A 675 63.16 -54.16 -61.85
CA VAL A 675 61.73 -53.79 -61.81
C VAL A 675 61.00 -54.96 -61.18
N ASP A 676 60.25 -54.74 -60.10
CA ASP A 676 59.36 -55.76 -59.52
C ASP A 676 57.92 -55.57 -60.05
N MET A 677 57.44 -56.57 -60.79
CA MET A 677 56.12 -56.64 -61.40
C MET A 677 55.17 -57.49 -60.54
N ALA A 678 54.66 -56.95 -59.43
CA ALA A 678 53.62 -57.64 -58.67
C ALA A 678 52.74 -56.70 -57.82
N TYR A 679 51.96 -55.79 -58.43
CA TYR A 679 50.60 -55.46 -57.96
C TYR A 679 49.78 -54.63 -58.98
N VAL A 680 49.56 -55.20 -60.17
CA VAL A 680 48.42 -54.83 -61.02
C VAL A 680 47.58 -56.08 -61.18
N ALA A 681 46.50 -56.20 -60.38
CA ALA A 681 45.23 -56.81 -60.77
C ALA A 681 44.29 -56.92 -59.56
N GLY A 682 43.10 -56.33 -59.65
CA GLY A 682 42.03 -56.55 -58.67
C GLY A 682 40.93 -55.48 -58.67
N LYS A 683 40.28 -55.29 -59.83
CA LYS A 683 39.03 -54.52 -59.98
C LYS A 683 37.83 -55.35 -59.47
N SER A 684 36.87 -54.65 -58.89
CA SER A 684 35.47 -54.65 -59.36
C SER A 684 34.78 -53.38 -58.88
#